data_AF-A0AAJ1Q1A0-F1
#
_entry.id   AF-A0AAJ1Q1A0-F1
#
_cell.length_a   1.000
_cell.length_b   1.000
_cell.length_c   1.000
_cell.angle_alpha   90.00
_cell.angle_beta   90.00
_cell.angle_gamma   90.00
#
_symmetry.space_group_name_H-M   'P 1'
#
loop_
_entity.id
_entity.type
_entity.pdbx_description
1 polymer ?
#
loop_
_entity_poly.entity_id
_entity_poly.type
_entity_poly.pdbx_seq_one_letter_code
_entity_poly.pdbx_strand_id
1 'polypeptide(L)'
;MGTGLPPVAEAAPESPDRQVFKCYEEGRVLYCEPDRLEELIAQAGTTPTRIEIGNGAETLLTKTIVIPAGADIELVDADITAWPSESKIIRDDGNFTDSLLKVEKGAKLTLSDGTGKGEGITIDSRAQYDNVVTGSSFSPTILVEGELVMNAGTVTGARKLSGFYQGAVTVQGKESKFTMNGGTITDNHRMKNNPGSVQRGAGNVALNSGATMVMNGGEISKGETDTSAGAYGEVGGIGVFNGAHLTINGGKVTQNTGWIGNINVFSWIWDCPAPDEDTTSTRATFEFNDGEISEGDASFGGGGINIFGNADVTMNGGTIENNHAGNGGGVNAMDLFVWGAAGTWQEVAGDGFKCTKAEYGEPNTEAWTKLSPGGFTMNGGSIIGNSASRTGGGVNVVSNGVHFNAGTIEGNTATQQGGGIYVATKSYTAHFKDVLITKNSATDGGLVAVGGGVWLCPTGSMLIHVTNGVAVFDNESPTTATDHHWGDDIAHDAYGGSTSARMLIDSHMLGGGEPTLYKDGGFNQPRFDAENPGKKQVFDGEERESDETSDYRTTLHNAGLKTITDQNAKDNAKSWARLIITKNQSPRGGGIGSNGGLEFGTPEKTEVKVSKAWKNSEGNDLDEASKVAVKVQLVGSVGGEKFYIGQPAELNADNKWTHTFKDLPKTKTVDGQQVEVTYSVEEQGVDGANTVKLEGTAQDGLKITAPLAMSPVNVQLLQSTDGINTSPVGDPVVLDETNDWTHTFEGLPATKTTGDEASENTEELNISYSVKELGVSGFTIKVEGDTEKGFTVTNTQVLQPTQVDVTKVWKDNEGNDLDAGSTKPVKVQLTRTINEETNPVGDPVELNAENEWKHTFTDLPRFMISDGKRARITYAVEELPVDGFTSTVSGNAKDGFTITNVKNPPTEKPRKPMPRTGAEIGSAIVLALALLGGGVVLVRRNRE
;
A
#
# COMPACT_ATOMS: atom_id res chain seq x y z
N MET A 1 -4.17 15.18 14.26
CA MET A 1 -2.90 15.96 14.26
C MET A 1 -2.96 17.17 15.18
N GLY A 2 -2.40 17.06 16.38
CA GLY A 2 -1.80 18.21 17.05
C GLY A 2 -0.33 18.24 16.64
N THR A 3 0.08 19.24 15.88
CA THR A 3 1.49 19.50 15.52
C THR A 3 2.23 20.02 16.74
N GLY A 4 2.35 19.19 17.77
CA GLY A 4 3.27 19.43 18.88
C GLY A 4 4.58 18.76 18.55
N LEU A 5 5.39 19.41 17.70
CA LEU A 5 6.82 19.14 17.70
C LEU A 5 7.28 19.22 19.16
N PRO A 6 8.05 18.24 19.69
CA PRO A 6 8.84 18.50 20.87
C PRO A 6 9.66 19.77 20.60
N PRO A 7 9.88 20.65 21.58
CA PRO A 7 10.76 21.78 21.37
C PRO A 7 12.08 21.22 20.85
N VAL A 8 12.55 21.75 19.71
CA VAL A 8 13.97 21.67 19.37
C VAL A 8 14.69 22.06 20.64
N ALA A 9 15.56 21.18 21.16
CA ALA A 9 16.33 21.49 22.34
C ALA A 9 17.05 22.81 22.07
N GLU A 10 16.56 23.89 22.67
CA GLU A 10 17.28 25.15 22.75
C GLU A 10 18.69 24.78 23.24
N ALA A 11 19.70 25.31 22.56
CA ALA A 11 21.08 25.24 23.02
C ALA A 11 21.07 25.48 24.53
N ALA A 12 21.58 24.50 25.28
CA ALA A 12 21.49 24.54 26.74
C ALA A 12 21.97 25.93 27.20
N PRO A 13 21.14 26.68 27.94
CA PRO A 13 21.58 27.96 28.48
C PRO A 13 22.83 27.71 29.32
N GLU A 14 23.86 28.55 29.15
CA GLU A 14 25.09 28.49 29.95
C GLU A 14 24.72 28.25 31.42
N SER A 15 25.11 27.10 31.97
CA SER A 15 24.96 26.84 33.40
C SER A 15 25.80 27.90 34.14
N PRO A 16 25.21 28.79 34.96
CA PRO A 16 25.92 29.90 35.57
C PRO A 16 26.97 29.49 36.62
N ASP A 17 27.09 28.19 36.94
CA ASP A 17 27.84 27.68 38.09
C ASP A 17 29.12 26.89 37.73
N ARG A 18 29.58 26.89 36.46
CA ARG A 18 30.85 26.22 36.11
C ARG A 18 32.06 27.09 36.47
N GLN A 19 33.02 26.50 37.18
CA GLN A 19 34.35 27.08 37.32
C GLN A 19 35.03 27.12 35.95
N VAL A 20 35.76 28.19 35.62
CA VAL A 20 36.47 28.31 34.33
C VAL A 20 37.97 28.30 34.54
N PHE A 21 38.66 27.40 33.84
CA PHE A 21 40.12 27.34 33.75
C PHE A 21 40.58 27.54 32.31
N LYS A 22 41.73 28.21 32.15
CA LYS A 22 42.41 28.36 30.87
C LYS A 22 43.62 27.45 30.86
N CYS A 23 43.74 26.59 29.85
CA CYS A 23 44.93 25.75 29.68
C CYS A 23 46.03 26.42 28.85
N TYR A 24 45.92 27.72 28.59
CA TYR A 24 46.88 28.51 27.85
C TYR A 24 47.30 29.75 28.65
N GLU A 25 48.46 30.31 28.33
CA GLU A 25 48.91 31.60 28.86
C GLU A 25 48.79 32.69 27.79
N GLU A 26 48.01 33.74 28.06
CA GLU A 26 47.90 34.91 27.18
C GLU A 26 49.29 35.51 26.91
N GLY A 27 49.70 35.49 25.63
CA GLY A 27 50.96 36.09 25.18
C GLY A 27 52.23 35.23 25.31
N ARG A 28 52.13 33.94 25.66
CA ARG A 28 53.30 33.04 25.75
C ARG A 28 53.10 31.66 25.13
N VAL A 29 52.14 30.88 25.64
CA VAL A 29 51.94 29.48 25.26
C VAL A 29 50.62 29.36 24.52
N LEU A 30 50.71 29.00 23.22
CA LEU A 30 49.57 28.90 22.31
C LEU A 30 48.93 27.50 22.29
N TYR A 31 49.31 26.61 23.20
CA TYR A 31 48.80 25.24 23.33
C TYR A 31 48.66 24.84 24.79
N CYS A 32 47.86 23.80 25.05
CA CYS A 32 47.67 23.23 26.38
C CYS A 32 48.70 22.10 26.59
N GLU A 33 49.60 22.25 27.57
CA GLU A 33 50.53 21.17 27.92
C GLU A 33 49.76 20.02 28.60
N PRO A 34 50.06 18.74 28.30
CA PRO A 34 49.32 17.60 28.87
C PRO A 34 49.33 17.56 30.40
N ASP A 35 50.49 17.82 31.02
CA ASP A 35 50.61 17.85 32.48
C ASP A 35 49.79 19.00 33.10
N ARG A 36 49.67 20.12 32.38
CA ARG A 36 48.83 21.23 32.81
C ARG A 36 47.35 20.89 32.71
N LEU A 37 46.93 20.18 31.66
CA LEU A 37 45.54 19.71 31.53
C LEU A 37 45.16 18.78 32.68
N GLU A 38 46.02 17.81 33.01
CA GLU A 38 45.80 16.91 34.15
C GLU A 38 45.74 17.66 35.48
N GLU A 39 46.62 18.65 35.69
CA GLU A 39 46.59 19.47 36.89
C GLU A 39 45.27 20.23 37.03
N LEU A 40 44.76 20.82 35.94
CA LEU A 40 43.48 21.53 35.93
C LEU A 40 42.30 20.60 36.20
N ILE A 41 42.31 19.38 35.65
CA ILE A 41 41.30 18.36 35.92
C ILE A 41 41.36 17.92 37.39
N ALA A 42 42.55 17.69 37.94
CA ALA A 42 42.71 17.35 39.35
C ALA A 42 42.26 18.50 40.28
N GLN A 43 42.52 19.75 39.88
CA GLN A 43 42.10 20.94 40.60
C GLN A 43 40.57 21.12 40.62
N ALA A 44 39.88 20.76 39.53
CA ALA A 44 38.42 20.80 39.46
C ALA A 44 37.76 19.93 40.55
N GLY A 45 38.35 18.78 40.86
CA GLY A 45 37.80 17.82 41.82
C GLY A 45 36.39 17.39 41.40
N THR A 46 35.40 17.62 42.26
CA THR A 46 33.98 17.34 41.98
C THR A 46 33.18 18.57 41.55
N THR A 47 33.85 19.71 41.36
CA THR A 47 33.19 20.97 40.94
C THR A 47 33.03 20.97 39.43
N PRO A 48 31.81 21.18 38.88
CA PRO A 48 31.63 21.35 37.45
C PRO A 48 32.55 22.44 36.90
N THR A 49 33.41 22.06 35.96
CA THR A 49 34.51 22.93 35.50
C THR A 49 34.58 22.92 33.98
N ARG A 50 34.71 24.12 33.40
CA ARG A 50 35.04 24.36 32.00
C ARG A 50 36.53 24.62 31.87
N ILE A 51 37.19 23.93 30.95
CA ILE A 51 38.59 24.12 30.60
C ILE A 51 38.68 24.57 29.16
N GLU A 52 39.19 25.78 28.95
CA GLU A 52 39.41 26.36 27.62
C GLU A 52 40.74 25.89 27.02
N ILE A 53 40.66 25.34 25.81
CA ILE A 53 41.77 24.87 25.00
C ILE A 53 41.97 25.83 23.83
N GLY A 54 43.03 26.64 23.92
CA GLY A 54 43.34 27.66 22.94
C GLY A 54 43.67 27.09 21.56
N ASN A 55 43.26 27.80 20.51
CA ASN A 55 43.62 27.49 19.14
C ASN A 55 45.05 27.95 18.82
N GLY A 56 45.81 27.12 18.09
CA GLY A 56 47.19 27.44 17.75
C GLY A 56 48.04 26.21 17.56
N ALA A 57 49.06 26.05 18.41
CA ALA A 57 49.88 24.84 18.42
C ALA A 57 49.07 23.66 19.02
N GLU A 58 49.41 22.44 18.62
CA GLU A 58 48.63 21.24 18.94
C GLU A 58 48.90 20.77 20.38
N THR A 59 47.85 20.32 21.08
CA THR A 59 48.00 19.67 22.40
C THR A 59 48.46 18.22 22.20
N LEU A 60 49.77 17.99 22.32
CA LEU A 60 50.44 16.71 22.05
C LEU A 60 50.41 15.77 23.26
N LEU A 61 49.59 14.73 23.23
CA LEU A 61 49.48 13.76 24.31
C LEU A 61 50.49 12.61 24.18
N THR A 62 51.29 12.43 25.23
CA THR A 62 52.22 11.29 25.41
C THR A 62 51.71 10.23 26.37
N LYS A 63 50.56 10.48 27.01
CA LYS A 63 49.86 9.61 27.98
C LYS A 63 48.35 9.88 27.94
N THR A 64 47.58 8.97 28.53
CA THR A 64 46.12 9.08 28.65
C THR A 64 45.72 10.18 29.63
N ILE A 65 44.88 11.11 29.18
CA ILE A 65 44.21 12.07 30.08
C ILE A 65 42.98 11.40 30.68
N VAL A 66 42.95 11.28 32.01
CA VAL A 66 41.88 10.61 32.75
C VAL A 66 40.95 11.65 33.39
N ILE A 67 39.64 11.54 33.13
CA ILE A 67 38.60 12.26 33.86
C ILE A 67 38.18 11.36 35.04
N PRO A 68 38.57 11.71 36.28
CA PRO A 68 38.43 10.82 37.43
C PRO A 68 36.98 10.74 37.92
N ALA A 69 36.65 9.64 38.60
CA ALA A 69 35.32 9.45 39.20
C ALA A 69 34.86 10.67 40.03
N GLY A 70 33.62 11.14 39.78
CA GLY A 70 33.03 12.30 40.45
C GLY A 70 33.34 13.66 39.81
N ALA A 71 34.24 13.74 38.82
CA ALA A 71 34.50 14.98 38.09
C ALA A 71 33.44 15.25 37.00
N ASP A 72 33.12 16.53 36.78
CA ASP A 72 32.32 17.03 35.66
C ASP A 72 33.15 18.08 34.90
N ILE A 73 33.78 17.65 33.81
CA ILE A 73 34.69 18.46 33.01
C ILE A 73 34.04 18.79 31.67
N GLU A 74 34.04 20.05 31.30
CA GLU A 74 33.72 20.53 29.95
C GLU A 74 35.02 21.02 29.28
N LEU A 75 35.38 20.46 28.13
CA LEU A 75 36.46 20.96 27.29
C LEU A 75 35.85 21.80 26.16
N VAL A 76 36.36 23.02 25.98
CA VAL A 76 35.90 23.94 24.93
C VAL A 76 37.08 24.52 24.17
N ASP A 77 36.91 24.75 22.87
CA ASP A 77 37.86 25.51 22.06
C ASP A 77 37.81 27.01 22.42
N ALA A 78 38.94 27.71 22.25
CA ALA A 78 39.04 29.14 22.50
C ALA A 78 39.94 29.81 21.45
N ASP A 79 39.48 30.93 20.90
CA ASP A 79 40.25 31.75 19.96
C ASP A 79 41.28 32.60 20.73
N ILE A 80 42.55 32.20 20.68
CA ILE A 80 43.67 32.90 21.32
C ILE A 80 44.72 33.42 20.31
N THR A 81 44.68 32.95 19.06
CA THR A 81 45.54 33.44 17.97
C THR A 81 44.76 34.28 16.95
N ALA A 82 45.49 35.15 16.23
CA ALA A 82 44.90 36.07 15.25
C ALA A 82 44.75 35.47 13.84
N TRP A 83 45.30 34.29 13.60
CA TRP A 83 45.20 33.56 12.32
C TRP A 83 44.24 32.37 12.46
N PRO A 84 43.60 31.93 11.38
CA PRO A 84 42.72 30.75 11.44
C PRO A 84 43.53 29.51 11.83
N SER A 85 43.24 28.93 12.99
CA SER A 85 43.71 27.61 13.40
C SER A 85 42.66 26.89 14.23
N GLU A 86 42.71 25.56 14.20
CA GLU A 86 41.82 24.69 14.98
C GLU A 86 42.40 24.42 16.38
N SER A 87 41.53 24.16 17.36
CA SER A 87 41.94 23.59 18.65
C SER A 87 42.03 22.08 18.53
N LYS A 88 43.21 21.52 18.78
CA LYS A 88 43.47 20.08 18.62
C LYS A 88 44.07 19.44 19.86
N ILE A 89 43.55 18.27 20.21
CA ILE A 89 44.16 17.30 21.13
C ILE A 89 44.56 16.09 20.29
N ILE A 90 45.87 15.85 20.19
CA ILE A 90 46.39 14.83 19.28
C ILE A 90 47.37 13.92 19.98
N ARG A 91 47.56 12.72 19.42
CA ARG A 91 48.65 11.83 19.85
C ARG A 91 50.01 12.41 19.46
N ASP A 92 50.96 12.43 20.38
CA ASP A 92 52.34 12.83 20.08
C ASP A 92 53.06 11.79 19.21
N ASP A 93 54.17 12.21 18.59
CA ASP A 93 55.04 11.34 17.81
C ASP A 93 55.66 10.27 18.72
N GLY A 94 55.74 9.02 18.23
CA GLY A 94 56.39 7.93 18.97
C GLY A 94 55.55 6.66 19.13
N ASN A 95 55.55 6.08 20.32
CA ASN A 95 55.03 4.73 20.60
C ASN A 95 53.89 4.69 21.62
N PHE A 96 53.29 5.83 21.96
CA PHE A 96 52.12 5.88 22.83
C PHE A 96 50.90 5.32 22.09
N THR A 97 50.31 4.24 22.61
CA THR A 97 49.22 3.50 21.94
C THR A 97 47.90 3.45 22.71
N ASP A 98 47.88 3.97 23.94
CA ASP A 98 46.65 3.96 24.74
C ASP A 98 45.66 5.03 24.27
N SER A 99 44.51 5.08 24.96
CA SER A 99 43.47 6.08 24.72
C SER A 99 43.99 7.48 24.97
N LEU A 100 43.58 8.45 24.14
CA LEU A 100 43.90 9.85 24.38
C LEU A 100 43.13 10.34 25.61
N LEU A 101 41.83 10.01 25.67
CA LEU A 101 40.96 10.37 26.77
C LEU A 101 40.30 9.13 27.39
N LYS A 102 40.22 9.11 28.71
CA LYS A 102 39.45 8.11 29.48
C LYS A 102 38.49 8.81 30.43
N VAL A 103 37.21 8.47 30.37
CA VAL A 103 36.17 8.92 31.32
C VAL A 103 35.87 7.77 32.28
N GLU A 104 36.25 7.89 33.55
CA GLU A 104 36.02 6.83 34.53
C GLU A 104 34.56 6.72 34.94
N LYS A 105 34.22 5.58 35.54
CA LYS A 105 32.89 5.35 36.12
C LYS A 105 32.52 6.45 37.11
N GLY A 106 31.35 7.06 36.91
CA GLY A 106 30.84 8.17 37.72
C GLY A 106 31.45 9.53 37.39
N ALA A 107 32.28 9.63 36.34
CA ALA A 107 32.77 10.90 35.81
C ALA A 107 31.95 11.37 34.60
N LYS A 108 32.05 12.66 34.27
CA LYS A 108 31.42 13.28 33.10
C LYS A 108 32.41 14.12 32.32
N LEU A 109 32.46 13.90 31.01
CA LEU A 109 33.18 14.73 30.04
C LEU A 109 32.19 15.34 29.05
N THR A 110 32.25 16.66 28.86
CA THR A 110 31.50 17.40 27.84
C THR A 110 32.47 18.02 26.84
N LEU A 111 32.23 17.86 25.54
CA LEU A 111 32.95 18.54 24.46
C LEU A 111 32.00 19.58 23.86
N SER A 112 32.36 20.87 23.94
CA SER A 112 31.52 21.96 23.43
C SER A 112 32.31 22.90 22.52
N ASP A 113 31.54 23.71 21.78
CA ASP A 113 32.03 24.86 21.03
C ASP A 113 32.07 26.09 21.94
N GLY A 114 33.27 26.58 22.24
CA GLY A 114 33.52 27.81 22.99
C GLY A 114 33.71 29.03 22.10
N THR A 115 33.91 28.86 20.79
CA THR A 115 34.10 29.98 19.84
C THR A 115 32.80 30.45 19.19
N GLY A 116 31.74 29.64 19.26
CA GLY A 116 30.44 29.91 18.62
C GLY A 116 30.43 29.60 17.12
N LYS A 117 31.45 28.90 16.60
CA LYS A 117 31.60 28.56 15.17
C LYS A 117 31.03 27.18 14.82
N GLY A 118 30.69 26.37 15.81
CA GLY A 118 30.21 24.99 15.66
C GLY A 118 31.30 23.94 15.44
N GLU A 119 32.57 24.32 15.41
CA GLU A 119 33.70 23.41 15.13
C GLU A 119 34.09 22.60 16.38
N GLY A 120 34.30 23.26 17.52
CA GLY A 120 34.76 22.62 18.75
C GLY A 120 36.19 22.10 18.67
N ILE A 121 36.53 21.13 19.51
CA ILE A 121 37.89 20.55 19.59
C ILE A 121 38.00 19.31 18.68
N THR A 122 39.10 19.22 17.92
CA THR A 122 39.47 18.00 17.19
C THR A 122 40.33 17.09 18.06
N ILE A 123 39.89 15.85 18.25
CA ILE A 123 40.60 14.77 18.93
C ILE A 123 41.11 13.79 17.86
N ASP A 124 42.41 13.87 17.53
CA ASP A 124 43.02 13.11 16.44
C ASP A 124 43.99 12.04 16.96
N SER A 125 43.67 10.78 16.67
CA SER A 125 44.52 9.63 17.00
C SER A 125 45.88 9.67 16.27
N ARG A 126 45.95 10.33 15.10
CA ARG A 126 47.11 10.37 14.17
C ARG A 126 47.62 8.99 13.73
N ALA A 127 46.87 7.92 14.00
CA ALA A 127 47.30 6.55 13.70
C ALA A 127 47.22 6.23 12.20
N GLN A 128 46.65 7.12 11.38
CA GLN A 128 46.73 7.13 9.91
C GLN A 128 48.12 7.46 9.36
N TYR A 129 49.01 8.01 10.19
CA TYR A 129 50.38 8.38 9.80
C TYR A 129 51.39 7.40 10.39
N ASP A 130 51.62 6.28 9.70
CA ASP A 130 52.55 5.21 10.15
C ASP A 130 53.99 5.67 10.39
N ASN A 131 54.41 6.76 9.74
CA ASN A 131 55.73 7.36 9.90
C ASN A 131 55.84 8.31 11.10
N VAL A 132 54.71 8.58 11.78
CA VAL A 132 54.59 9.52 12.90
C VAL A 132 54.32 8.75 14.19
N VAL A 133 53.30 7.88 14.16
CA VAL A 133 52.92 7.04 15.29
C VAL A 133 53.19 5.58 14.96
N THR A 134 54.08 4.95 15.74
CA THR A 134 54.76 3.69 15.36
C THR A 134 54.14 2.42 15.98
N GLY A 135 53.02 2.55 16.70
CA GLY A 135 52.31 1.44 17.32
C GLY A 135 51.73 0.42 16.33
N SER A 136 51.72 -0.87 16.71
CA SER A 136 51.13 -1.95 15.92
C SER A 136 49.66 -2.19 16.21
N SER A 137 49.17 -1.77 17.38
CA SER A 137 47.77 -1.82 17.80
C SER A 137 47.50 -0.63 18.71
N PHE A 138 46.31 -0.06 18.63
CA PHE A 138 45.91 1.10 19.41
C PHE A 138 44.63 0.81 20.20
N SER A 139 44.58 1.36 21.40
CA SER A 139 43.36 1.46 22.20
C SER A 139 42.38 2.46 21.57
N PRO A 140 41.09 2.44 21.94
CA PRO A 140 40.11 3.45 21.55
C PRO A 140 40.64 4.86 21.73
N THR A 141 40.37 5.77 20.79
CA THR A 141 40.75 7.19 20.92
C THR A 141 40.14 7.78 22.20
N ILE A 142 38.87 7.48 22.46
CA ILE A 142 38.15 7.84 23.69
C ILE A 142 37.53 6.59 24.31
N LEU A 143 37.86 6.32 25.58
CA LEU A 143 37.25 5.26 26.38
C LEU A 143 36.29 5.86 27.42
N VAL A 144 35.04 5.40 27.43
CA VAL A 144 33.97 5.93 28.28
C VAL A 144 33.40 4.84 29.18
N GLU A 145 33.64 4.96 30.48
CA GLU A 145 33.06 4.17 31.57
C GLU A 145 32.10 4.99 32.45
N GLY A 146 32.03 6.32 32.20
CA GLY A 146 31.10 7.28 32.81
C GLY A 146 30.17 7.91 31.76
N GLU A 147 30.03 9.23 31.77
CA GLU A 147 29.22 9.98 30.79
C GLU A 147 30.09 10.81 29.83
N LEU A 148 29.86 10.65 28.52
CA LEU A 148 30.36 11.56 27.49
C LEU A 148 29.18 12.36 26.92
N VAL A 149 29.36 13.68 26.77
CA VAL A 149 28.44 14.56 26.04
C VAL A 149 29.22 15.28 24.95
N MET A 150 28.81 15.15 23.70
CA MET A 150 29.45 15.80 22.55
C MET A 150 28.46 16.77 21.91
N ASN A 151 28.67 18.06 22.14
CA ASN A 151 27.89 19.14 21.54
C ASN A 151 28.52 19.63 20.23
N ALA A 152 29.85 19.58 20.14
CA ALA A 152 30.65 19.92 18.96
C ALA A 152 31.99 19.17 19.02
N GLY A 153 32.86 19.38 18.04
CA GLY A 153 34.17 18.75 17.94
C GLY A 153 34.22 17.61 16.93
N THR A 154 35.43 17.08 16.72
CA THR A 154 35.69 15.96 15.81
C THR A 154 36.49 14.86 16.48
N VAL A 155 36.17 13.59 16.24
CA VAL A 155 37.00 12.43 16.62
C VAL A 155 37.43 11.67 15.36
N THR A 156 38.74 11.55 15.13
CA THR A 156 39.27 11.03 13.86
C THR A 156 40.62 10.31 13.98
N GLY A 157 41.04 9.69 12.89
CA GLY A 157 42.41 9.21 12.68
C GLY A 157 42.73 7.88 13.35
N ALA A 158 41.76 7.23 14.00
CA ALA A 158 42.00 5.93 14.62
C ALA A 158 42.33 4.89 13.54
N ARG A 159 43.39 4.12 13.73
CA ARG A 159 43.81 3.01 12.87
C ARG A 159 44.33 1.88 13.72
N LYS A 160 44.38 0.68 13.14
CA LYS A 160 44.89 -0.52 13.79
C LYS A 160 44.21 -0.78 15.14
N LEU A 161 42.96 -0.37 15.28
CA LEU A 161 42.12 -0.76 16.42
C LEU A 161 41.90 -2.27 16.35
N SER A 162 42.06 -2.94 17.48
CA SER A 162 41.93 -4.40 17.61
C SER A 162 41.10 -4.74 18.84
N GLY A 163 40.66 -5.98 19.00
CA GLY A 163 39.89 -6.42 20.17
C GLY A 163 38.37 -6.29 20.00
N PHE A 164 37.64 -7.10 20.75
CA PHE A 164 36.19 -7.23 20.63
C PHE A 164 35.46 -6.03 21.24
N TYR A 165 34.35 -5.61 20.62
CA TYR A 165 33.46 -4.58 21.13
C TYR A 165 34.13 -3.21 21.35
N GLN A 166 35.09 -2.88 20.49
CA GLN A 166 35.83 -1.61 20.53
C GLN A 166 35.69 -0.83 19.23
N GLY A 167 35.70 0.49 19.35
CA GLY A 167 35.84 1.45 18.25
C GLY A 167 36.60 2.70 18.67
N ALA A 168 36.70 3.71 17.80
CA ALA A 168 37.39 4.95 18.12
C ALA A 168 36.82 5.64 19.36
N VAL A 169 35.49 5.64 19.50
CA VAL A 169 34.80 5.95 20.75
C VAL A 169 34.20 4.65 21.27
N THR A 170 34.63 4.21 22.45
CA THR A 170 34.12 2.99 23.09
C THR A 170 33.42 3.34 24.39
N VAL A 171 32.15 2.97 24.51
CA VAL A 171 31.32 3.17 25.70
C VAL A 171 30.98 1.82 26.30
N GLN A 172 31.39 1.58 27.55
CA GLN A 172 31.28 0.24 28.16
C GLN A 172 30.71 0.28 29.57
N GLY A 173 29.68 -0.52 29.82
CA GLY A 173 29.07 -0.72 31.13
C GLY A 173 27.68 -0.10 31.28
N LYS A 174 26.87 -0.69 32.17
CA LYS A 174 25.44 -0.36 32.35
C LYS A 174 25.14 1.07 32.80
N GLU A 175 26.10 1.73 33.44
CA GLU A 175 25.97 3.12 33.91
C GLU A 175 26.61 4.10 32.93
N SER A 176 27.22 3.61 31.85
CA SER A 176 27.95 4.42 30.88
C SER A 176 27.02 4.97 29.83
N LYS A 177 27.19 6.25 29.52
CA LYS A 177 26.30 6.99 28.64
C LYS A 177 27.08 7.86 27.66
N PHE A 178 26.60 7.91 26.43
CA PHE A 178 27.06 8.86 25.43
C PHE A 178 25.89 9.67 24.87
N THR A 179 25.94 10.99 24.97
CA THR A 179 24.97 11.90 24.33
C THR A 179 25.68 12.68 23.24
N MET A 180 25.20 12.57 21.99
CA MET A 180 25.74 13.31 20.85
C MET A 180 24.68 14.29 20.34
N ASN A 181 24.88 15.58 20.59
CA ASN A 181 24.00 16.65 20.12
C ASN A 181 24.50 17.27 18.80
N GLY A 182 25.80 17.13 18.52
CA GLY A 182 26.47 17.67 17.34
C GLY A 182 27.88 17.09 17.19
N GLY A 183 28.69 17.75 16.36
CA GLY A 183 30.06 17.30 16.04
C GLY A 183 30.12 16.09 15.10
N THR A 184 31.33 15.58 14.89
CA THR A 184 31.61 14.54 13.90
C THR A 184 32.53 13.43 14.44
N ILE A 185 32.18 12.16 14.21
CA ILE A 185 33.09 11.03 14.45
C ILE A 185 33.32 10.37 13.09
N THR A 186 34.51 10.56 12.52
CA THR A 186 34.76 10.21 11.11
C THR A 186 36.15 9.62 10.87
N ASP A 187 36.29 8.87 9.78
CA ASP A 187 37.58 8.37 9.27
C ASP A 187 38.33 7.57 10.35
N ASN A 188 37.65 6.58 10.93
CA ASN A 188 38.21 5.70 11.95
C ASN A 188 38.12 4.24 11.50
N HIS A 189 39.27 3.57 11.44
CA HIS A 189 39.38 2.25 10.84
C HIS A 189 39.90 1.20 11.82
N ARG A 190 39.36 0.00 11.74
CA ARG A 190 39.87 -1.18 12.45
C ARG A 190 40.90 -1.93 11.62
N MET A 191 41.65 -2.84 12.25
CA MET A 191 42.53 -3.75 11.50
C MET A 191 41.70 -4.57 10.50
N LYS A 192 42.27 -4.82 9.31
CA LYS A 192 41.66 -5.63 8.25
C LYS A 192 42.46 -6.93 8.04
N ASN A 193 41.81 -7.95 7.48
CA ASN A 193 42.36 -9.28 7.18
C ASN A 193 42.89 -10.03 8.41
N ASN A 194 42.29 -9.81 9.59
CA ASN A 194 42.74 -10.45 10.83
C ASN A 194 41.57 -10.90 11.73
N PRO A 195 40.65 -11.75 11.22
CA PRO A 195 39.40 -12.10 11.90
C PRO A 195 39.59 -12.79 13.25
N GLY A 196 40.78 -13.33 13.56
CA GLY A 196 41.09 -13.88 14.89
C GLY A 196 41.26 -12.83 15.98
N SER A 197 41.42 -11.55 15.62
CA SER A 197 41.67 -10.44 16.56
C SER A 197 40.70 -9.26 16.41
N VAL A 198 39.92 -9.23 15.32
CA VAL A 198 38.91 -8.21 15.02
C VAL A 198 37.59 -8.86 14.66
N GLN A 199 36.70 -8.93 15.64
CA GLN A 199 35.30 -9.32 15.48
C GLN A 199 34.45 -8.52 16.45
N ARG A 200 33.18 -8.29 16.08
CA ARG A 200 32.21 -7.60 16.92
C ARG A 200 32.69 -6.23 17.40
N GLY A 201 33.50 -5.53 16.62
CA GLY A 201 33.95 -4.15 16.87
C GLY A 201 33.35 -3.15 15.89
N ALA A 202 33.65 -1.87 16.09
CA ALA A 202 33.16 -0.77 15.27
C ALA A 202 34.30 0.15 14.80
N GLY A 203 34.25 0.68 13.58
CA GLY A 203 35.19 1.70 13.12
C GLY A 203 35.09 2.96 13.98
N ASN A 204 33.87 3.50 14.06
CA ASN A 204 33.60 4.74 14.78
C ASN A 204 33.20 4.52 16.24
N VAL A 205 31.98 4.03 16.51
CA VAL A 205 31.41 3.99 17.86
C VAL A 205 31.04 2.56 18.26
N ALA A 206 31.52 2.11 19.42
CA ALA A 206 31.13 0.82 20.00
C ALA A 206 30.44 1.03 21.35
N LEU A 207 29.22 0.52 21.49
CA LEU A 207 28.46 0.45 22.74
C LEU A 207 28.41 -1.00 23.20
N ASN A 208 28.76 -1.25 24.46
CA ASN A 208 28.84 -2.61 24.98
C ASN A 208 28.41 -2.73 26.44
N SER A 209 28.02 -3.93 26.85
CA SER A 209 27.77 -4.30 28.25
C SER A 209 26.71 -3.42 28.93
N GLY A 210 25.61 -3.14 28.23
CA GLY A 210 24.51 -2.31 28.74
C GLY A 210 24.71 -0.80 28.60
N ALA A 211 25.75 -0.35 27.91
CA ALA A 211 25.97 1.08 27.65
C ALA A 211 24.81 1.71 26.86
N THR A 212 24.57 3.00 27.08
CA THR A 212 23.50 3.74 26.42
C THR A 212 24.08 4.87 25.55
N MET A 213 23.47 5.09 24.39
CA MET A 213 23.76 6.25 23.54
C MET A 213 22.48 6.92 23.06
N VAL A 214 22.47 8.25 23.11
CA VAL A 214 21.43 9.09 22.51
C VAL A 214 22.08 10.05 21.53
N MET A 215 21.70 9.97 20.25
CA MET A 215 22.12 10.88 19.19
C MET A 215 20.95 11.80 18.83
N ASN A 216 21.09 13.09 19.09
CA ASN A 216 20.12 14.12 18.72
C ASN A 216 20.54 14.88 17.45
N GLY A 217 21.81 14.79 17.08
CA GLY A 217 22.40 15.49 15.94
C GLY A 217 23.85 15.07 15.70
N GLY A 218 24.53 15.74 14.77
CA GLY A 218 25.91 15.44 14.38
C GLY A 218 26.02 14.34 13.32
N GLU A 219 27.26 13.91 13.05
CA GLU A 219 27.59 12.97 11.98
C GLU A 219 28.53 11.85 12.43
N ILE A 220 28.23 10.60 12.05
CA ILE A 220 29.11 9.45 12.20
C ILE A 220 29.37 8.85 10.83
N SER A 221 30.59 8.96 10.33
CA SER A 221 30.86 8.64 8.92
C SER A 221 32.22 8.02 8.62
N LYS A 222 32.37 7.45 7.41
CA LYS A 222 33.66 7.00 6.87
C LYS A 222 34.42 6.05 7.80
N GLY A 223 33.69 5.26 8.59
CA GLY A 223 34.25 4.20 9.39
C GLY A 223 34.50 2.98 8.52
N GLU A 224 35.66 2.35 8.69
CA GLU A 224 36.02 1.17 7.90
C GLU A 224 36.43 -0.02 8.78
N THR A 225 35.84 -1.18 8.52
CA THR A 225 36.25 -2.45 9.14
C THR A 225 36.58 -3.52 8.11
N ASP A 226 36.95 -4.70 8.59
CA ASP A 226 37.16 -5.88 7.74
C ASP A 226 35.84 -6.30 7.06
N THR A 227 35.90 -6.63 5.77
CA THR A 227 34.77 -7.06 4.93
C THR A 227 34.82 -8.55 4.61
N SER A 228 35.84 -9.28 5.09
CA SER A 228 36.01 -10.71 4.84
C SER A 228 34.92 -11.53 5.52
N ALA A 229 34.63 -12.72 4.98
CA ALA A 229 33.58 -13.61 5.50
C ALA A 229 33.78 -14.05 6.97
N GLY A 230 35.01 -13.91 7.52
CA GLY A 230 35.31 -14.25 8.91
C GLY A 230 35.18 -13.08 9.90
N ALA A 231 34.87 -11.86 9.44
CA ALA A 231 34.82 -10.64 10.24
C ALA A 231 33.49 -10.46 11.00
N TYR A 232 32.96 -11.56 11.56
CA TYR A 232 31.62 -11.58 12.16
C TYR A 232 31.38 -10.43 13.15
N GLY A 233 30.32 -9.68 12.90
CA GLY A 233 29.84 -8.58 13.73
C GLY A 233 30.63 -7.28 13.65
N GLU A 234 31.65 -7.17 12.79
CA GLU A 234 32.35 -5.90 12.54
C GLU A 234 31.46 -4.90 11.80
N VAL A 235 31.52 -3.62 12.16
CA VAL A 235 30.72 -2.55 11.55
C VAL A 235 31.53 -1.28 11.34
N GLY A 236 31.38 -0.61 10.19
CA GLY A 236 32.05 0.66 9.92
C GLY A 236 31.61 1.76 10.90
N GLY A 237 30.29 1.97 11.02
CA GLY A 237 29.71 3.04 11.84
C GLY A 237 29.57 2.68 13.32
N ILE A 238 28.35 2.33 13.74
CA ILE A 238 27.98 2.12 15.15
C ILE A 238 27.73 0.64 15.42
N GLY A 239 28.41 0.10 16.43
CA GLY A 239 28.15 -1.23 16.97
C GLY A 239 27.41 -1.16 18.30
N VAL A 240 26.26 -1.83 18.39
CA VAL A 240 25.42 -1.92 19.61
C VAL A 240 25.44 -3.37 20.09
N PHE A 241 26.16 -3.62 21.18
CA PHE A 241 26.51 -4.98 21.60
C PHE A 241 26.06 -5.32 23.02
N ASN A 242 25.71 -6.60 23.25
CA ASN A 242 25.53 -7.22 24.58
C ASN A 242 24.73 -6.36 25.57
N GLY A 243 23.43 -6.16 25.31
CA GLY A 243 22.55 -5.39 26.18
C GLY A 243 22.64 -3.87 26.01
N ALA A 244 23.51 -3.35 25.12
CA ALA A 244 23.60 -1.92 24.87
C ALA A 244 22.35 -1.37 24.17
N HIS A 245 22.11 -0.07 24.35
CA HIS A 245 20.93 0.63 23.84
C HIS A 245 21.35 1.87 23.05
N LEU A 246 20.80 2.02 21.85
CA LEU A 246 20.96 3.20 21.00
C LEU A 246 19.61 3.87 20.78
N THR A 247 19.58 5.20 20.85
CA THR A 247 18.45 6.01 20.39
C THR A 247 18.98 7.08 19.44
N ILE A 248 18.41 7.18 18.24
CA ILE A 248 18.70 8.26 17.29
C ILE A 248 17.42 9.08 17.09
N ASN A 249 17.48 10.36 17.49
CA ASN A 249 16.44 11.36 17.34
C ASN A 249 16.78 12.40 16.25
N GLY A 250 17.93 12.27 15.61
CA GLY A 250 18.41 13.19 14.59
C GLY A 250 19.90 12.98 14.29
N GLY A 251 20.40 13.69 13.26
CA GLY A 251 21.78 13.54 12.77
C GLY A 251 21.92 12.51 11.66
N LYS A 252 23.17 12.18 11.31
CA LYS A 252 23.50 11.37 10.13
C LYS A 252 24.51 10.27 10.44
N VAL A 253 24.23 9.04 10.01
CA VAL A 253 25.18 7.91 10.03
C VAL A 253 25.41 7.49 8.58
N THR A 254 26.59 7.73 8.02
CA THR A 254 26.75 7.65 6.56
C THR A 254 28.12 7.17 6.08
N GLN A 255 28.20 6.63 4.86
CA GLN A 255 29.47 6.31 4.19
C GLN A 255 30.36 5.35 4.99
N ASN A 256 29.76 4.45 5.76
CA ASN A 256 30.50 3.47 6.55
C ASN A 256 30.57 2.13 5.81
N THR A 257 31.74 1.47 5.88
CA THR A 257 31.99 0.23 5.15
C THR A 257 32.53 -0.85 6.07
N GLY A 258 32.03 -2.07 5.93
CA GLY A 258 32.48 -3.18 6.75
C GLY A 258 31.82 -4.50 6.40
N TRP A 259 31.95 -5.48 7.30
CA TRP A 259 31.10 -6.67 7.25
C TRP A 259 29.62 -6.24 7.33
N ILE A 260 29.35 -5.30 8.25
CA ILE A 260 28.18 -4.42 8.27
C ILE A 260 28.60 -2.98 7.92
N GLY A 261 27.72 -2.23 7.23
CA GLY A 261 27.97 -0.85 6.81
C GLY A 261 27.82 0.15 7.96
N ASN A 262 26.60 0.67 8.15
CA ASN A 262 26.32 1.78 9.07
C ASN A 262 26.11 1.33 10.53
N ILE A 263 25.10 0.49 10.82
CA ILE A 263 24.76 0.13 12.20
C ILE A 263 24.61 -1.38 12.36
N ASN A 264 25.23 -1.94 13.39
CA ASN A 264 25.09 -3.34 13.76
C ASN A 264 24.52 -3.48 15.18
N VAL A 265 23.27 -3.93 15.28
CA VAL A 265 22.61 -4.27 16.55
C VAL A 265 22.74 -5.77 16.76
N PHE A 266 23.62 -6.16 17.68
CA PHE A 266 24.16 -7.50 17.72
C PHE A 266 24.23 -8.04 19.15
N SER A 267 23.55 -9.15 19.38
CA SER A 267 23.72 -9.94 20.59
C SER A 267 23.53 -11.42 20.25
N TRP A 268 24.53 -12.24 20.56
CA TRP A 268 24.49 -13.67 20.27
C TRP A 268 24.30 -14.45 21.56
N ILE A 269 23.26 -15.28 21.60
CA ILE A 269 23.03 -16.27 22.65
C ILE A 269 23.87 -17.51 22.35
N TRP A 270 24.96 -17.69 23.09
CA TRP A 270 25.91 -18.79 22.89
C TRP A 270 25.43 -20.12 23.46
N ASP A 271 24.79 -20.06 24.62
CA ASP A 271 24.26 -21.21 25.34
C ASP A 271 22.73 -21.15 25.31
N CYS A 272 22.11 -22.31 25.17
CA CYS A 272 20.66 -22.41 25.15
C CYS A 272 20.04 -21.94 26.47
N PRO A 273 19.23 -20.86 26.46
CA PRO A 273 18.56 -20.40 27.64
C PRO A 273 17.41 -21.34 27.99
N ALA A 274 17.05 -21.39 29.26
CA ALA A 274 15.90 -22.18 29.70
C ALA A 274 14.58 -21.63 29.08
N PRO A 275 13.53 -22.45 28.91
CA PRO A 275 12.26 -22.05 28.30
C PRO A 275 11.61 -20.77 28.85
N ASP A 276 11.84 -20.44 30.12
CA ASP A 276 11.28 -19.31 30.85
C ASP A 276 12.33 -18.24 31.20
N GLU A 277 13.56 -18.38 30.70
CA GLU A 277 14.62 -17.41 30.96
C GLU A 277 14.37 -16.08 30.25
N ASP A 278 14.58 -14.98 30.98
CA ASP A 278 14.47 -13.63 30.45
C ASP A 278 15.80 -13.15 29.84
N THR A 279 15.86 -13.14 28.52
CA THR A 279 17.03 -12.71 27.75
C THR A 279 17.09 -11.19 27.52
N THR A 280 16.11 -10.42 28.01
CA THR A 280 16.04 -8.96 27.75
C THR A 280 17.25 -8.21 28.28
N SER A 281 17.85 -8.66 29.39
CA SER A 281 19.01 -8.01 30.00
C SER A 281 20.29 -8.02 29.15
N THR A 282 20.37 -8.91 28.15
CA THR A 282 21.48 -9.00 27.18
C THR A 282 21.05 -8.57 25.78
N ARG A 283 19.79 -8.12 25.62
CA ARG A 283 19.23 -7.73 24.33
C ARG A 283 19.77 -6.38 23.90
N ALA A 284 20.44 -6.34 22.75
CA ALA A 284 20.85 -5.08 22.15
C ALA A 284 19.61 -4.39 21.53
N THR A 285 19.40 -3.11 21.80
CA THR A 285 18.24 -2.39 21.25
C THR A 285 18.61 -1.12 20.52
N PHE A 286 17.80 -0.78 19.52
CA PHE A 286 17.92 0.48 18.79
C PHE A 286 16.54 1.08 18.51
N GLU A 287 16.35 2.33 18.93
CA GLU A 287 15.19 3.17 18.57
C GLU A 287 15.60 4.25 17.56
N PHE A 288 15.02 4.20 16.36
CA PHE A 288 15.24 5.18 15.30
C PHE A 288 14.00 6.08 15.16
N ASN A 289 14.07 7.26 15.75
CA ASN A 289 12.96 8.20 15.81
C ASN A 289 13.01 9.23 14.67
N ASP A 290 14.20 9.71 14.32
CA ASP A 290 14.43 10.63 13.21
C ASP A 290 15.93 10.65 12.81
N GLY A 291 16.28 11.28 11.69
CA GLY A 291 17.64 11.36 11.16
C GLY A 291 17.85 10.56 9.87
N GLU A 292 19.12 10.39 9.47
CA GLU A 292 19.51 9.76 8.20
C GLU A 292 20.52 8.64 8.42
N ILE A 293 20.27 7.46 7.82
CA ILE A 293 21.21 6.35 7.72
C ILE A 293 21.45 6.06 6.23
N SER A 294 22.63 6.38 5.71
CA SER A 294 22.84 6.38 4.26
C SER A 294 24.19 5.91 3.76
N GLU A 295 24.27 5.57 2.48
CA GLU A 295 25.52 5.29 1.78
C GLU A 295 26.42 4.24 2.48
N GLY A 296 25.83 3.33 3.25
CA GLY A 296 26.54 2.24 3.91
C GLY A 296 26.77 1.08 2.96
N ASP A 297 27.95 0.46 3.04
CA ASP A 297 28.33 -0.69 2.22
C ASP A 297 28.72 -1.88 3.09
N ALA A 298 27.95 -2.97 2.96
CA ALA A 298 28.10 -4.18 3.77
C ALA A 298 28.39 -5.42 2.91
N SER A 299 29.42 -6.18 3.27
CA SER A 299 29.71 -7.45 2.58
C SER A 299 28.78 -8.61 2.97
N PHE A 300 28.09 -8.53 4.12
CA PHE A 300 27.14 -9.55 4.59
C PHE A 300 25.67 -9.18 4.33
N GLY A 301 25.14 -8.27 5.15
CA GLY A 301 23.76 -7.81 5.09
C GLY A 301 23.55 -6.56 5.94
N GLY A 302 22.51 -5.77 5.64
CA GLY A 302 22.22 -4.55 6.40
C GLY A 302 23.22 -3.44 6.11
N GLY A 303 23.22 -2.91 4.88
CA GLY A 303 24.06 -1.76 4.52
C GLY A 303 23.75 -0.56 5.41
N GLY A 304 22.46 -0.32 5.67
CA GLY A 304 21.99 0.59 6.71
C GLY A 304 22.04 -0.03 8.11
N ILE A 305 21.14 -0.98 8.40
CA ILE A 305 21.01 -1.61 9.72
C ILE A 305 21.08 -3.13 9.60
N ASN A 306 21.97 -3.74 10.37
CA ASN A 306 21.96 -5.17 10.62
C ASN A 306 21.44 -5.46 12.04
N ILE A 307 20.54 -6.45 12.14
CA ILE A 307 19.92 -6.90 13.38
C ILE A 307 20.18 -8.40 13.49
N PHE A 308 20.88 -8.80 14.54
CA PHE A 308 21.43 -10.15 14.65
C PHE A 308 21.24 -10.77 16.03
N GLY A 309 20.53 -11.90 16.07
CA GLY A 309 20.29 -12.70 17.27
C GLY A 309 19.33 -12.02 18.25
N ASN A 310 19.72 -11.91 19.52
CA ASN A 310 18.94 -11.27 20.58
C ASN A 310 19.03 -9.74 20.49
N ALA A 311 18.55 -9.22 19.37
CA ALA A 311 18.56 -7.80 19.02
C ALA A 311 17.16 -7.36 18.58
N ASP A 312 16.80 -6.13 18.90
CA ASP A 312 15.46 -5.59 18.64
C ASP A 312 15.53 -4.12 18.24
N VAL A 313 14.95 -3.79 17.08
CA VAL A 313 15.01 -2.45 16.50
C VAL A 313 13.60 -1.94 16.22
N THR A 314 13.33 -0.73 16.69
CA THR A 314 12.08 -0.01 16.40
C THR A 314 12.40 1.25 15.60
N MET A 315 11.81 1.35 14.41
CA MET A 315 11.87 2.53 13.55
C MET A 315 10.55 3.27 13.60
N ASN A 316 10.54 4.46 14.21
CA ASN A 316 9.36 5.33 14.31
C ASN A 316 9.37 6.43 13.25
N GLY A 317 10.55 6.80 12.74
CA GLY A 317 10.73 7.86 11.74
C GLY A 317 12.11 7.78 11.07
N GLY A 318 12.58 8.91 10.53
CA GLY A 318 13.86 9.01 9.84
C GLY A 318 13.89 8.35 8.46
N THR A 319 15.06 8.37 7.82
CA THR A 319 15.30 7.85 6.47
C THR A 319 16.49 6.90 6.44
N ILE A 320 16.30 5.73 5.82
CA ILE A 320 17.35 4.76 5.48
C ILE A 320 17.50 4.75 3.96
N GLU A 321 18.58 5.32 3.42
CA GLU A 321 18.69 5.51 1.97
C GLU A 321 20.03 5.19 1.33
N ASN A 322 19.97 4.73 0.07
CA ASN A 322 21.14 4.52 -0.78
C ASN A 322 22.21 3.61 -0.18
N ASN A 323 21.80 2.66 0.66
CA ASN A 323 22.70 1.66 1.23
C ASN A 323 22.82 0.42 0.31
N HIS A 324 23.94 -0.28 0.41
CA HIS A 324 24.24 -1.47 -0.37
C HIS A 324 24.63 -2.66 0.51
N ALA A 325 24.13 -3.85 0.18
CA ALA A 325 24.57 -5.09 0.83
C ALA A 325 24.41 -6.34 -0.06
N GLY A 326 24.94 -7.46 0.46
CA GLY A 326 24.61 -8.81 -0.04
C GLY A 326 23.10 -9.10 0.03
N ASN A 327 22.51 -8.90 1.20
CA ASN A 327 21.08 -9.04 1.46
C ASN A 327 20.61 -7.91 2.38
N GLY A 328 19.42 -7.35 2.18
CA GLY A 328 18.93 -6.28 3.04
C GLY A 328 19.75 -5.02 2.87
N GLY A 329 19.66 -4.35 1.71
CA GLY A 329 20.44 -3.14 1.43
C GLY A 329 20.20 -2.08 2.51
N GLY A 330 18.93 -1.80 2.82
CA GLY A 330 18.55 -0.96 3.94
C GLY A 330 18.65 -1.69 5.29
N VAL A 331 17.87 -2.75 5.48
CA VAL A 331 17.76 -3.48 6.76
C VAL A 331 17.91 -4.99 6.56
N ASN A 332 18.70 -5.64 7.41
CA ASN A 332 18.76 -7.09 7.52
C ASN A 332 18.36 -7.52 8.95
N ALA A 333 17.33 -8.36 9.06
CA ALA A 333 16.83 -8.87 10.34
C ALA A 333 16.97 -10.39 10.42
N MET A 334 17.78 -10.89 11.37
CA MET A 334 18.12 -12.31 11.48
C MET A 334 18.09 -12.83 12.92
N ASP A 335 17.32 -13.89 13.16
CA ASP A 335 17.14 -14.49 14.50
C ASP A 335 18.03 -15.71 14.79
N LEU A 336 18.71 -16.27 13.78
CA LEU A 336 19.56 -17.47 13.86
C LEU A 336 18.81 -18.80 14.09
N PHE A 337 17.51 -18.86 13.82
CA PHE A 337 16.75 -20.10 13.95
C PHE A 337 17.21 -21.16 12.95
N VAL A 338 17.32 -20.80 11.66
CA VAL A 338 17.86 -21.64 10.58
C VAL A 338 18.90 -20.90 9.73
N TRP A 339 19.79 -21.67 9.12
CA TRP A 339 20.79 -21.20 8.14
C TRP A 339 20.42 -21.65 6.72
N GLY A 340 20.95 -20.95 5.72
CA GLY A 340 20.94 -21.44 4.33
C GLY A 340 22.15 -22.34 4.04
N ALA A 341 21.92 -23.53 3.50
CA ALA A 341 22.98 -24.42 3.03
C ALA A 341 23.76 -23.79 1.87
N ALA A 342 25.10 -23.95 1.90
CA ALA A 342 25.97 -23.48 0.83
C ALA A 342 25.60 -24.12 -0.52
N GLY A 343 25.30 -23.30 -1.51
CA GLY A 343 25.05 -23.73 -2.89
C GLY A 343 23.73 -24.46 -3.16
N THR A 344 22.94 -24.80 -2.14
CA THR A 344 21.66 -25.52 -2.30
C THR A 344 20.45 -24.79 -1.72
N TRP A 345 20.67 -23.68 -0.99
CA TRP A 345 19.62 -22.82 -0.40
C TRP A 345 18.63 -23.54 0.54
N GLN A 346 18.91 -24.79 0.90
CA GLN A 346 18.10 -25.56 1.83
C GLN A 346 18.28 -25.05 3.26
N GLU A 347 17.21 -25.10 4.06
CA GLU A 347 17.32 -24.83 5.48
C GLU A 347 18.22 -25.85 6.17
N VAL A 348 19.17 -25.35 6.95
CA VAL A 348 20.00 -26.13 7.87
C VAL A 348 19.68 -25.67 9.28
N ALA A 349 19.58 -26.60 10.22
CA ALA A 349 19.30 -26.31 11.62
C ALA A 349 20.29 -25.27 12.17
N GLY A 350 19.76 -24.12 12.57
CA GLY A 350 20.49 -23.08 13.26
C GLY A 350 20.53 -23.28 14.76
N ASP A 351 20.93 -22.23 15.47
CA ASP A 351 21.08 -22.29 16.91
C ASP A 351 19.69 -22.39 17.54
N GLY A 352 18.75 -21.53 17.14
CA GLY A 352 17.38 -21.56 17.63
C GLY A 352 16.64 -22.86 17.36
N PHE A 353 16.84 -23.46 16.18
CA PHE A 353 16.25 -24.76 15.85
C PHE A 353 16.77 -25.87 16.78
N LYS A 354 18.09 -25.96 16.95
CA LYS A 354 18.68 -26.99 17.83
C LYS A 354 18.28 -26.77 19.28
N CYS A 355 18.25 -25.51 19.68
CA CYS A 355 17.95 -25.09 21.03
C CYS A 355 16.54 -25.47 21.44
N THR A 356 15.56 -25.00 20.69
CA THR A 356 14.15 -25.27 20.99
C THR A 356 13.80 -26.73 20.83
N LYS A 357 14.42 -27.45 19.89
CA LYS A 357 14.27 -28.90 19.80
C LYS A 357 14.76 -29.64 21.04
N ALA A 358 15.87 -29.20 21.64
CA ALA A 358 16.39 -29.81 22.86
C ALA A 358 15.45 -29.57 24.05
N GLU A 359 14.91 -28.36 24.18
CA GLU A 359 14.07 -27.95 25.32
C GLU A 359 12.60 -28.40 25.21
N TYR A 360 12.01 -28.32 24.03
CA TYR A 360 10.58 -28.57 23.80
C TYR A 360 10.29 -29.92 23.12
N GLY A 361 11.32 -30.69 22.77
CA GLY A 361 11.20 -31.96 22.04
C GLY A 361 11.03 -31.81 20.52
N GLU A 362 10.63 -30.63 20.04
CA GLU A 362 10.53 -30.26 18.64
C GLU A 362 10.97 -28.80 18.40
N PRO A 363 11.45 -28.46 17.19
CA PRO A 363 11.81 -27.08 16.87
C PRO A 363 10.59 -26.16 17.01
N ASN A 364 10.78 -24.99 17.64
CA ASN A 364 9.70 -24.05 17.91
C ASN A 364 10.14 -22.60 17.62
N THR A 365 9.67 -22.04 16.50
CA THR A 365 10.01 -20.68 16.06
C THR A 365 9.47 -19.60 17.00
N GLU A 366 8.25 -19.78 17.52
CA GLU A 366 7.61 -18.80 18.41
C GLU A 366 8.36 -18.68 19.74
N ALA A 367 8.74 -19.81 20.34
CA ALA A 367 9.54 -19.84 21.56
C ALA A 367 10.91 -19.19 21.34
N TRP A 368 11.57 -19.48 20.21
CA TRP A 368 12.84 -18.85 19.87
C TRP A 368 12.73 -17.34 19.67
N THR A 369 11.68 -16.88 18.97
CA THR A 369 11.46 -15.45 18.72
C THR A 369 11.30 -14.65 20.02
N LYS A 370 10.74 -15.25 21.09
CA LYS A 370 10.67 -14.61 22.41
C LYS A 370 12.07 -14.43 23.03
N LEU A 371 12.94 -15.43 22.88
CA LEU A 371 14.29 -15.45 23.46
C LEU A 371 15.30 -14.64 22.65
N SER A 372 15.24 -14.70 21.32
CA SER A 372 16.19 -14.10 20.39
C SER A 372 15.42 -13.61 19.16
N PRO A 373 14.79 -12.43 19.24
CA PRO A 373 13.80 -12.02 18.24
C PRO A 373 14.40 -11.72 16.87
N GLY A 374 15.65 -11.27 16.76
CA GLY A 374 16.13 -10.64 15.51
C GLY A 374 15.13 -9.61 14.99
N GLY A 375 14.58 -8.80 15.90
CA GLY A 375 13.31 -8.12 15.73
C GLY A 375 13.45 -6.79 14.99
N PHE A 376 12.50 -6.51 14.09
CA PHE A 376 12.39 -5.23 13.40
C PHE A 376 10.94 -4.77 13.36
N THR A 377 10.65 -3.64 13.99
CA THR A 377 9.33 -3.03 13.98
C THR A 377 9.39 -1.67 13.28
N MET A 378 8.69 -1.54 12.15
CA MET A 378 8.58 -0.29 11.39
C MET A 378 7.22 0.39 11.66
N ASN A 379 7.23 1.45 12.47
CA ASN A 379 6.07 2.25 12.82
C ASN A 379 5.97 3.57 12.02
N GLY A 380 6.95 3.85 11.16
CA GLY A 380 7.03 5.06 10.35
C GLY A 380 8.38 5.19 9.64
N GLY A 381 8.65 6.38 9.11
CA GLY A 381 9.88 6.69 8.37
C GLY A 381 9.94 6.09 6.96
N SER A 382 11.11 6.16 6.33
CA SER A 382 11.29 5.78 4.92
C SER A 382 12.53 4.92 4.68
N ILE A 383 12.39 3.89 3.83
CA ILE A 383 13.48 3.04 3.33
C ILE A 383 13.55 3.21 1.81
N ILE A 384 14.51 4.00 1.33
CA ILE A 384 14.49 4.54 -0.04
C ILE A 384 15.77 4.21 -0.82
N GLY A 385 15.63 3.72 -2.05
CA GLY A 385 16.77 3.66 -2.99
C GLY A 385 17.89 2.71 -2.58
N ASN A 386 17.65 1.81 -1.61
CA ASN A 386 18.64 0.84 -1.18
C ASN A 386 18.76 -0.30 -2.20
N SER A 387 19.91 -0.97 -2.21
CA SER A 387 20.19 -2.03 -3.17
C SER A 387 20.78 -3.28 -2.52
N ALA A 388 20.37 -4.45 -3.02
CA ALA A 388 20.93 -5.73 -2.63
C ALA A 388 21.44 -6.52 -3.83
N SER A 389 22.66 -7.05 -3.73
CA SER A 389 23.23 -7.91 -4.77
C SER A 389 22.62 -9.31 -4.81
N ARG A 390 21.71 -9.64 -3.88
CA ARG A 390 20.91 -10.87 -3.91
C ARG A 390 19.44 -10.59 -3.59
N THR A 391 19.11 -10.34 -2.31
CA THR A 391 17.71 -10.34 -1.86
C THR A 391 17.40 -9.21 -0.90
N GLY A 392 16.16 -8.69 -0.97
CA GLY A 392 15.67 -7.65 -0.05
C GLY A 392 16.41 -6.34 -0.25
N GLY A 393 16.14 -5.61 -1.33
CA GLY A 393 16.82 -4.34 -1.60
C GLY A 393 16.61 -3.35 -0.45
N GLY A 394 15.37 -3.20 -0.01
CA GLY A 394 15.02 -2.46 1.20
C GLY A 394 15.26 -3.29 2.45
N VAL A 395 14.49 -4.37 2.65
CA VAL A 395 14.52 -5.18 3.87
C VAL A 395 14.66 -6.68 3.55
N ASN A 396 15.57 -7.35 4.25
CA ASN A 396 15.70 -8.80 4.26
C ASN A 396 15.22 -9.38 5.59
N VAL A 397 14.25 -10.30 5.54
CA VAL A 397 13.55 -10.90 6.68
C VAL A 397 13.96 -12.35 6.87
N VAL A 398 14.72 -12.59 7.93
CA VAL A 398 15.22 -13.90 8.40
C VAL A 398 14.84 -14.07 9.88
N SER A 399 13.61 -13.70 10.21
CA SER A 399 13.06 -13.72 11.57
C SER A 399 11.53 -13.70 11.51
N ASN A 400 10.86 -14.24 12.53
CA ASN A 400 9.42 -14.07 12.76
C ASN A 400 9.08 -12.82 13.61
N GLY A 401 10.08 -12.11 14.15
CA GLY A 401 9.92 -10.88 14.93
C GLY A 401 9.86 -9.60 14.07
N VAL A 402 9.44 -9.70 12.80
CA VAL A 402 9.42 -8.57 11.87
C VAL A 402 8.00 -8.08 11.60
N HIS A 403 7.75 -6.82 11.94
CA HIS A 403 6.45 -6.18 11.88
C HIS A 403 6.52 -4.85 11.12
N PHE A 404 5.71 -4.73 10.06
CA PHE A 404 5.56 -3.50 9.30
C PHE A 404 4.19 -2.88 9.56
N ASN A 405 4.17 -1.76 10.29
CA ASN A 405 2.94 -1.10 10.73
C ASN A 405 2.66 0.21 9.97
N ALA A 406 3.70 0.93 9.54
CA ALA A 406 3.58 2.15 8.74
C ALA A 406 4.92 2.58 8.12
N GLY A 407 4.88 3.58 7.24
CA GLY A 407 6.03 4.21 6.60
C GLY A 407 6.07 4.00 5.09
N THR A 408 7.22 4.26 4.46
CA THR A 408 7.39 4.13 3.02
C THR A 408 8.58 3.25 2.68
N ILE A 409 8.41 2.30 1.77
CA ILE A 409 9.49 1.49 1.20
C ILE A 409 9.47 1.74 -0.31
N GLU A 410 10.41 2.56 -0.78
CA GLU A 410 10.36 3.11 -2.14
C GLU A 410 11.65 2.96 -2.93
N GLY A 411 11.53 2.57 -4.20
CA GLY A 411 12.66 2.66 -5.14
C GLY A 411 13.84 1.72 -4.83
N ASN A 412 13.64 0.72 -3.96
CA ASN A 412 14.68 -0.23 -3.60
C ASN A 412 14.82 -1.32 -4.66
N THR A 413 16.04 -1.87 -4.79
CA THR A 413 16.37 -2.82 -5.87
C THR A 413 17.06 -4.08 -5.35
N ALA A 414 16.71 -5.24 -5.90
CA ALA A 414 17.43 -6.49 -5.66
C ALA A 414 17.66 -7.24 -6.97
N THR A 415 18.84 -7.85 -7.12
CA THR A 415 19.21 -8.54 -8.35
C THR A 415 18.56 -9.92 -8.49
N GLN A 416 18.05 -10.52 -7.41
CA GLN A 416 17.38 -11.83 -7.46
C GLN A 416 15.91 -11.74 -7.08
N GLN A 417 15.59 -11.35 -5.84
CA GLN A 417 14.24 -11.48 -5.28
C GLN A 417 13.96 -10.38 -4.25
N GLY A 418 12.73 -9.85 -4.26
CA GLY A 418 12.25 -8.88 -3.26
C GLY A 418 12.97 -7.54 -3.35
N GLY A 419 12.53 -6.67 -4.26
CA GLY A 419 13.14 -5.34 -4.43
C GLY A 419 12.94 -4.49 -3.18
N GLY A 420 11.70 -4.39 -2.71
CA GLY A 420 11.36 -3.73 -1.45
C GLY A 420 11.68 -4.63 -0.25
N ILE A 421 10.98 -5.75 -0.15
CA ILE A 421 11.10 -6.70 0.97
C ILE A 421 11.34 -8.11 0.45
N TYR A 422 12.18 -8.87 1.16
CA TYR A 422 12.34 -10.30 0.94
C TYR A 422 12.17 -11.12 2.23
N VAL A 423 11.39 -12.20 2.17
CA VAL A 423 11.25 -13.18 3.27
C VAL A 423 11.95 -14.49 2.90
N ALA A 424 12.96 -14.86 3.68
CA ALA A 424 14.01 -15.76 3.20
C ALA A 424 13.64 -17.25 3.08
N THR A 425 12.79 -17.78 3.95
CA THR A 425 12.48 -19.22 3.97
C THR A 425 11.19 -19.53 4.71
N LYS A 426 10.64 -20.75 4.52
CA LYS A 426 9.38 -21.25 5.09
C LYS A 426 9.28 -21.20 6.62
N SER A 427 10.40 -21.13 7.33
CA SER A 427 10.42 -20.99 8.79
C SER A 427 10.08 -19.57 9.27
N TYR A 428 10.06 -18.59 8.37
CA TYR A 428 9.87 -17.18 8.72
C TYR A 428 8.60 -16.61 8.10
N THR A 429 7.92 -15.76 8.86
CA THR A 429 6.76 -15.00 8.45
C THR A 429 7.00 -13.52 8.73
N ALA A 430 6.68 -12.66 7.76
CA ALA A 430 6.63 -11.22 7.97
C ALA A 430 5.18 -10.77 8.17
N HIS A 431 4.98 -9.85 9.12
CA HIS A 431 3.66 -9.37 9.52
C HIS A 431 3.45 -7.92 9.09
N PHE A 432 2.27 -7.64 8.53
CA PHE A 432 1.98 -6.38 7.85
C PHE A 432 0.63 -5.81 8.29
N LYS A 433 0.55 -4.48 8.43
CA LYS A 433 -0.70 -3.77 8.72
C LYS A 433 -0.89 -2.54 7.85
N ASP A 434 -2.14 -2.33 7.42
CA ASP A 434 -2.59 -1.15 6.67
C ASP A 434 -1.72 -0.87 5.43
N VAL A 435 -1.55 -1.87 4.56
CA VAL A 435 -0.54 -1.82 3.49
C VAL A 435 -1.13 -1.51 2.11
N LEU A 436 -0.45 -0.65 1.36
CA LEU A 436 -0.64 -0.48 -0.08
C LEU A 436 0.62 -0.91 -0.85
N ILE A 437 0.46 -1.90 -1.74
CA ILE A 437 1.51 -2.37 -2.65
C ILE A 437 1.15 -1.94 -4.07
N THR A 438 1.87 -0.94 -4.59
CA THR A 438 1.52 -0.33 -5.88
C THR A 438 2.72 0.21 -6.64
N LYS A 439 2.66 0.21 -7.98
CA LYS A 439 3.70 0.74 -8.87
C LYS A 439 5.08 0.11 -8.68
N ASN A 440 5.14 -1.12 -8.16
CA ASN A 440 6.37 -1.90 -8.15
C ASN A 440 6.49 -2.64 -9.49
N SER A 441 7.72 -2.94 -9.89
CA SER A 441 7.98 -3.60 -11.16
C SER A 441 8.84 -4.83 -10.97
N ALA A 442 8.47 -5.94 -11.61
CA ALA A 442 9.47 -6.95 -11.90
C ALA A 442 10.45 -6.36 -12.93
N THR A 443 11.76 -6.57 -12.79
CA THR A 443 12.75 -5.99 -13.72
C THR A 443 12.79 -6.76 -15.04
N ASP A 444 13.15 -6.06 -16.12
CA ASP A 444 13.31 -6.65 -17.45
C ASP A 444 14.58 -7.50 -17.65
N GLY A 445 15.35 -7.80 -16.58
CA GLY A 445 16.75 -8.25 -16.51
C GLY A 445 17.18 -9.45 -17.36
N GLY A 446 16.85 -9.43 -18.65
CA GLY A 446 16.97 -10.45 -19.67
C GLY A 446 16.07 -11.65 -19.46
N LEU A 447 16.16 -12.30 -18.30
CA LEU A 447 15.74 -13.69 -18.17
C LEU A 447 14.32 -13.86 -17.63
N VAL A 448 14.00 -13.32 -16.45
CA VAL A 448 12.74 -13.61 -15.72
C VAL A 448 12.12 -12.33 -15.17
N ALA A 449 10.79 -12.24 -15.22
CA ALA A 449 10.02 -11.14 -14.65
C ALA A 449 8.72 -11.66 -14.05
N VAL A 450 8.66 -11.85 -12.74
CA VAL A 450 7.52 -12.52 -12.09
C VAL A 450 7.09 -11.77 -10.83
N GLY A 451 5.82 -11.36 -10.76
CA GLY A 451 5.28 -10.69 -9.58
C GLY A 451 5.82 -9.27 -9.43
N GLY A 452 5.20 -8.29 -10.10
CA GLY A 452 5.53 -6.88 -9.90
C GLY A 452 5.30 -6.43 -8.46
N GLY A 453 4.11 -6.73 -7.93
CA GLY A 453 3.74 -6.50 -6.54
C GLY A 453 4.35 -7.55 -5.62
N VAL A 454 3.86 -8.78 -5.71
CA VAL A 454 4.24 -9.91 -4.83
C VAL A 454 4.64 -11.13 -5.65
N TRP A 455 5.73 -11.77 -5.25
CA TRP A 455 6.12 -13.09 -5.73
C TRP A 455 6.24 -14.10 -4.59
N LEU A 456 5.68 -15.30 -4.79
CA LEU A 456 5.75 -16.42 -3.87
C LEU A 456 6.55 -17.59 -4.47
N CYS A 457 7.51 -18.10 -3.70
CA CYS A 457 8.23 -19.32 -4.03
C CYS A 457 7.37 -20.56 -3.72
N PRO A 458 7.81 -21.78 -4.11
CA PRO A 458 7.06 -23.00 -3.84
C PRO A 458 6.83 -23.37 -2.38
N THR A 459 7.53 -22.76 -1.42
CA THR A 459 7.25 -22.91 0.02
C THR A 459 6.59 -21.67 0.63
N GLY A 460 6.38 -20.62 -0.15
CA GLY A 460 5.77 -19.39 0.30
C GLY A 460 4.27 -19.52 0.50
N SER A 461 3.73 -18.66 1.37
CA SER A 461 2.29 -18.54 1.61
C SER A 461 1.89 -17.09 1.80
N MET A 462 0.64 -16.78 1.47
CA MET A 462 0.08 -15.44 1.63
C MET A 462 -1.29 -15.51 2.30
N LEU A 463 -1.44 -14.78 3.39
CA LEU A 463 -2.67 -14.62 4.14
C LEU A 463 -3.08 -13.14 4.14
N ILE A 464 -4.23 -12.84 3.55
CA ILE A 464 -4.77 -11.48 3.49
C ILE A 464 -6.08 -11.45 4.27
N HIS A 465 -6.07 -10.69 5.36
CA HIS A 465 -7.27 -10.32 6.10
C HIS A 465 -7.78 -8.95 5.68
N VAL A 466 -9.08 -8.71 5.78
CA VAL A 466 -9.67 -7.40 5.48
C VAL A 466 -9.30 -6.33 6.52
N THR A 467 -9.32 -6.68 7.81
CA THR A 467 -9.07 -5.72 8.90
C THR A 467 -7.58 -5.42 8.98
N ASN A 468 -7.23 -4.14 8.85
CA ASN A 468 -5.84 -3.68 8.72
C ASN A 468 -5.04 -4.40 7.63
N GLY A 469 -5.73 -4.83 6.57
CA GLY A 469 -5.20 -5.68 5.51
C GLY A 469 -4.25 -5.00 4.53
N VAL A 470 -4.27 -5.51 3.30
CA VAL A 470 -3.49 -5.01 2.18
C VAL A 470 -4.36 -4.72 0.96
N ALA A 471 -3.95 -3.76 0.14
CA ALA A 471 -4.37 -3.61 -1.24
C ALA A 471 -3.17 -3.77 -2.18
N VAL A 472 -3.32 -4.58 -3.23
CA VAL A 472 -2.26 -4.87 -4.23
C VAL A 472 -2.81 -4.58 -5.62
N PHE A 473 -2.37 -3.48 -6.24
CA PHE A 473 -2.81 -3.09 -7.58
C PHE A 473 -1.80 -2.14 -8.25
N ASP A 474 -1.94 -1.99 -9.57
CA ASP A 474 -1.11 -1.10 -10.40
C ASP A 474 0.39 -1.39 -10.30
N ASN A 475 0.74 -2.66 -10.10
CA ASN A 475 2.12 -3.15 -10.26
C ASN A 475 2.31 -3.69 -11.68
N GLU A 476 3.56 -3.95 -12.06
CA GLU A 476 3.90 -4.35 -13.43
C GLU A 476 4.89 -5.52 -13.45
N SER A 477 4.63 -6.47 -14.33
CA SER A 477 5.55 -7.55 -14.67
C SER A 477 5.80 -7.52 -16.19
N PRO A 478 6.95 -6.97 -16.65
CA PRO A 478 7.21 -6.75 -18.07
C PRO A 478 7.16 -8.01 -18.92
N THR A 479 6.64 -7.89 -20.15
CA THR A 479 6.58 -8.99 -21.12
C THR A 479 7.86 -9.14 -21.95
N THR A 480 8.94 -8.47 -21.56
CA THR A 480 10.21 -8.43 -22.31
C THR A 480 11.21 -9.51 -21.89
N ALA A 481 10.95 -10.21 -20.77
CA ALA A 481 11.82 -11.28 -20.29
C ALA A 481 11.82 -12.50 -21.23
N THR A 482 12.99 -13.13 -21.44
CA THR A 482 13.17 -14.19 -22.45
C THR A 482 12.85 -15.60 -21.98
N ASP A 483 12.96 -15.90 -20.68
CA ASP A 483 12.64 -17.23 -20.12
C ASP A 483 11.13 -17.30 -19.81
N HIS A 484 10.67 -16.53 -18.83
CA HIS A 484 9.25 -16.43 -18.53
C HIS A 484 8.88 -15.15 -17.77
N HIS A 485 7.62 -14.74 -17.96
CA HIS A 485 7.05 -13.58 -17.29
C HIS A 485 5.54 -13.73 -17.01
N TRP A 486 5.09 -13.34 -15.82
CA TRP A 486 3.67 -13.28 -15.47
C TRP A 486 3.42 -12.52 -14.16
N GLY A 487 2.15 -12.18 -13.94
CA GLY A 487 1.60 -11.65 -12.70
C GLY A 487 2.13 -10.27 -12.38
N ASP A 488 1.42 -9.26 -12.85
CA ASP A 488 1.63 -7.87 -12.47
C ASP A 488 1.55 -7.68 -10.95
N ASP A 489 0.49 -8.16 -10.32
CA ASP A 489 0.20 -7.85 -8.92
C ASP A 489 0.65 -8.98 -7.98
N ILE A 490 0.27 -10.23 -8.27
CA ILE A 490 0.65 -11.40 -7.46
C ILE A 490 1.08 -12.51 -8.40
N ALA A 491 2.15 -13.23 -8.06
CA ALA A 491 2.62 -14.34 -8.88
C ALA A 491 3.23 -15.45 -8.04
N HIS A 492 3.22 -16.65 -8.62
CA HIS A 492 3.98 -17.77 -8.10
C HIS A 492 4.74 -18.48 -9.24
N ASP A 493 5.97 -18.90 -8.93
CA ASP A 493 6.87 -19.70 -9.79
C ASP A 493 7.42 -20.87 -8.98
N ALA A 494 7.27 -22.09 -9.49
CA ALA A 494 7.67 -23.34 -8.85
C ALA A 494 9.06 -23.84 -9.26
N TYR A 495 9.83 -23.10 -10.07
CA TYR A 495 11.15 -23.51 -10.58
C TYR A 495 11.12 -24.86 -11.32
N GLY A 496 10.05 -25.13 -12.07
CA GLY A 496 9.84 -26.40 -12.77
C GLY A 496 9.37 -27.57 -11.88
N GLY A 497 9.10 -27.32 -10.60
CA GLY A 497 8.48 -28.27 -9.67
C GLY A 497 6.94 -28.30 -9.77
N SER A 498 6.31 -29.17 -8.96
CA SER A 498 4.85 -29.34 -8.86
C SER A 498 4.22 -28.68 -7.61
N THR A 499 5.03 -28.03 -6.79
CA THR A 499 4.60 -27.35 -5.57
C THR A 499 3.86 -26.05 -5.88
N SER A 500 2.92 -25.68 -5.02
CA SER A 500 2.08 -24.49 -5.18
C SER A 500 2.13 -23.63 -3.93
N ALA A 501 1.98 -22.31 -4.10
CA ALA A 501 1.93 -21.37 -3.00
C ALA A 501 0.52 -21.36 -2.38
N ARG A 502 0.43 -21.43 -1.05
CA ARG A 502 -0.86 -21.37 -0.34
C ARG A 502 -1.37 -19.94 -0.25
N MET A 503 -2.65 -19.75 -0.48
CA MET A 503 -3.28 -18.43 -0.46
C MET A 503 -4.60 -18.47 0.28
N LEU A 504 -4.83 -17.47 1.12
CA LEU A 504 -6.14 -17.12 1.66
C LEU A 504 -6.31 -15.61 1.55
N ILE A 505 -7.37 -15.19 0.88
CA ILE A 505 -7.69 -13.79 0.62
C ILE A 505 -9.14 -13.54 1.00
N ASP A 506 -9.37 -12.70 2.01
CA ASP A 506 -10.70 -12.18 2.33
C ASP A 506 -11.29 -11.41 1.13
N SER A 507 -12.62 -11.40 1.01
CA SER A 507 -13.31 -10.86 -0.18
C SER A 507 -13.15 -9.34 -0.39
N HIS A 508 -12.64 -8.61 0.61
CA HIS A 508 -12.37 -7.18 0.53
C HIS A 508 -10.90 -6.89 0.84
N MET A 509 -10.33 -5.95 0.09
CA MET A 509 -8.99 -5.40 0.34
C MET A 509 -9.05 -4.25 1.35
N LEU A 510 -7.86 -3.73 1.71
CA LEU A 510 -7.73 -2.52 2.53
C LEU A 510 -8.63 -1.39 2.00
N GLY A 511 -9.37 -0.74 2.91
CA GLY A 511 -10.34 0.30 2.55
C GLY A 511 -11.73 -0.22 2.18
N GLY A 512 -11.97 -1.54 2.25
CA GLY A 512 -13.29 -2.15 2.00
C GLY A 512 -13.65 -2.24 0.51
N GLY A 513 -12.69 -2.07 -0.39
CA GLY A 513 -12.91 -2.30 -1.81
C GLY A 513 -12.98 -3.79 -2.15
N GLU A 514 -13.71 -4.17 -3.19
CA GLU A 514 -13.71 -5.55 -3.73
C GLU A 514 -12.61 -5.68 -4.80
N PRO A 515 -11.54 -6.45 -4.56
CA PRO A 515 -10.58 -6.80 -5.60
C PRO A 515 -11.12 -7.98 -6.41
N THR A 516 -11.17 -7.83 -7.74
CA THR A 516 -11.37 -8.97 -8.63
C THR A 516 -10.03 -9.43 -9.18
N LEU A 517 -9.66 -10.68 -8.92
CA LEU A 517 -8.43 -11.28 -9.40
C LEU A 517 -8.67 -12.04 -10.70
N TYR A 518 -7.85 -11.78 -11.71
CA TYR A 518 -7.85 -12.50 -12.99
C TYR A 518 -6.49 -13.12 -13.25
N LYS A 519 -6.44 -14.19 -14.04
CA LYS A 519 -5.17 -14.76 -14.48
C LYS A 519 -4.42 -13.75 -15.35
N ASP A 520 -3.13 -13.64 -15.10
CA ASP A 520 -2.23 -12.76 -15.81
C ASP A 520 -0.94 -13.49 -16.18
N GLY A 521 -1.05 -14.41 -17.12
CA GLY A 521 0.04 -15.29 -17.51
C GLY A 521 0.24 -16.47 -16.56
N GLY A 522 1.29 -17.21 -16.86
CA GLY A 522 1.64 -18.48 -16.23
C GLY A 522 2.32 -19.38 -17.25
N PHE A 523 2.67 -20.59 -16.85
CA PHE A 523 3.34 -21.52 -17.75
C PHE A 523 2.45 -21.84 -18.98
N ASN A 524 2.88 -21.38 -20.15
CA ASN A 524 2.14 -21.45 -21.42
C ASN A 524 0.71 -20.86 -21.36
N GLN A 525 0.50 -19.83 -20.53
CA GLN A 525 -0.77 -19.12 -20.44
C GLN A 525 -0.62 -17.67 -20.94
N PRO A 526 -1.63 -17.12 -21.64
CA PRO A 526 -1.60 -15.73 -22.07
C PRO A 526 -1.62 -14.76 -20.88
N ARG A 527 -1.06 -13.56 -21.09
CA ARG A 527 -1.19 -12.44 -20.15
C ARG A 527 -2.65 -11.97 -20.07
N PHE A 528 -2.96 -11.21 -19.03
CA PHE A 528 -4.28 -10.64 -18.83
C PHE A 528 -4.69 -9.75 -20.03
N ASP A 529 -5.94 -9.91 -20.46
CA ASP A 529 -6.57 -9.11 -21.51
C ASP A 529 -7.86 -8.51 -20.94
N ALA A 530 -7.96 -7.18 -20.93
CA ALA A 530 -9.13 -6.49 -20.40
C ALA A 530 -10.40 -6.74 -21.23
N GLU A 531 -10.27 -7.04 -22.53
CA GLU A 531 -11.41 -7.39 -23.39
C GLU A 531 -11.89 -8.82 -23.16
N ASN A 532 -10.98 -9.70 -22.71
CA ASN A 532 -11.25 -11.12 -22.47
C ASN A 532 -10.63 -11.58 -21.13
N PRO A 533 -11.12 -11.06 -19.99
CA PRO A 533 -10.45 -11.23 -18.70
C PRO A 533 -10.49 -12.68 -18.15
N GLY A 534 -11.34 -13.53 -18.74
CA GLY A 534 -11.53 -14.91 -18.29
C GLY A 534 -12.28 -15.01 -16.96
N LYS A 535 -12.09 -16.14 -16.26
CA LYS A 535 -12.75 -16.41 -14.98
C LYS A 535 -12.05 -15.70 -13.83
N LYS A 536 -12.86 -15.24 -12.87
CA LYS A 536 -12.37 -14.72 -11.58
C LYS A 536 -11.61 -15.81 -10.83
N GLN A 537 -10.55 -15.44 -10.14
CA GLN A 537 -9.77 -16.35 -9.31
C GLN A 537 -10.10 -16.06 -7.83
N VAL A 538 -10.60 -17.06 -7.11
CA VAL A 538 -11.09 -16.90 -5.73
C VAL A 538 -10.27 -17.78 -4.79
N PHE A 539 -9.76 -17.17 -3.71
CA PHE A 539 -8.90 -17.80 -2.70
C PHE A 539 -9.47 -17.65 -1.28
N ASP A 540 -10.77 -17.93 -1.10
CA ASP A 540 -11.50 -17.77 0.17
C ASP A 540 -11.20 -18.87 1.21
N GLY A 541 -10.33 -19.82 0.87
CA GLY A 541 -9.96 -20.95 1.74
C GLY A 541 -10.85 -22.19 1.57
N GLU A 542 -11.90 -22.13 0.74
CA GLU A 542 -12.77 -23.27 0.44
C GLU A 542 -12.40 -23.91 -0.90
N GLU A 543 -12.07 -25.21 -0.89
CA GLU A 543 -11.86 -25.95 -2.13
C GLU A 543 -13.20 -26.38 -2.73
N ARG A 544 -13.51 -25.88 -3.92
CA ARG A 544 -14.73 -26.20 -4.68
C ARG A 544 -14.52 -26.16 -6.19
N GLU A 545 -15.40 -26.84 -6.93
CA GLU A 545 -15.35 -26.90 -8.39
C GLU A 545 -15.54 -25.53 -9.03
N SER A 546 -14.85 -25.30 -10.15
CA SER A 546 -15.02 -24.07 -10.94
C SER A 546 -16.44 -23.96 -11.48
N ASP A 547 -17.00 -22.75 -11.48
CA ASP A 547 -18.28 -22.44 -12.14
C ASP A 547 -18.07 -21.69 -13.47
N GLU A 548 -19.14 -21.19 -14.08
CA GLU A 548 -19.06 -20.45 -15.37
C GLU A 548 -18.25 -19.15 -15.27
N THR A 549 -18.20 -18.53 -14.08
CA THR A 549 -17.65 -17.20 -13.83
C THR A 549 -16.34 -17.21 -13.05
N SER A 550 -16.09 -18.25 -12.24
CA SER A 550 -15.05 -18.25 -11.21
C SER A 550 -14.33 -19.60 -11.07
N ASP A 551 -13.03 -19.55 -10.80
CA ASP A 551 -12.21 -20.66 -10.36
C ASP A 551 -11.92 -20.52 -8.86
N TYR A 552 -12.31 -21.52 -8.07
CA TYR A 552 -12.07 -21.55 -6.63
C TYR A 552 -10.86 -22.43 -6.31
N ARG A 553 -9.88 -21.86 -5.61
CA ARG A 553 -8.58 -22.49 -5.35
C ARG A 553 -8.08 -22.09 -3.97
N THR A 554 -7.28 -22.96 -3.36
CA THR A 554 -6.56 -22.65 -2.11
C THR A 554 -5.07 -22.43 -2.34
N THR A 555 -4.62 -22.66 -3.59
CA THR A 555 -3.22 -22.51 -3.98
C THR A 555 -3.07 -21.91 -5.38
N LEU A 556 -1.95 -21.23 -5.60
CA LEU A 556 -1.52 -20.70 -6.89
C LEU A 556 -0.33 -21.53 -7.38
N HIS A 557 -0.38 -21.99 -8.63
CA HIS A 557 0.66 -22.83 -9.24
C HIS A 557 1.09 -22.29 -10.61
N ASN A 558 2.38 -21.93 -10.77
CA ASN A 558 2.99 -21.39 -11.99
C ASN A 558 2.09 -20.40 -12.76
N ALA A 559 1.56 -19.41 -12.04
CA ALA A 559 0.57 -18.48 -12.56
C ALA A 559 0.74 -17.08 -11.95
N GLY A 560 0.29 -16.09 -12.72
CA GLY A 560 0.20 -14.70 -12.31
C GLY A 560 -1.25 -14.27 -12.12
N LEU A 561 -1.45 -13.23 -11.33
CA LEU A 561 -2.74 -12.60 -11.08
C LEU A 561 -2.63 -11.09 -11.34
N LYS A 562 -3.69 -10.55 -11.95
CA LYS A 562 -3.98 -9.12 -12.06
C LYS A 562 -5.13 -8.77 -11.14
N THR A 563 -4.98 -7.70 -10.38
CA THR A 563 -6.06 -7.13 -9.57
C THR A 563 -6.78 -6.06 -10.38
N ILE A 564 -8.09 -6.23 -10.56
CA ILE A 564 -8.99 -5.24 -11.14
C ILE A 564 -9.97 -4.78 -10.07
N THR A 565 -10.05 -3.47 -9.88
CA THR A 565 -10.93 -2.83 -8.90
C THR A 565 -11.22 -1.40 -9.34
N ASP A 566 -12.30 -0.81 -8.84
CA ASP A 566 -12.72 0.54 -9.23
C ASP A 566 -11.88 1.64 -8.56
N GLN A 567 -12.04 2.86 -9.05
CA GLN A 567 -11.24 4.00 -8.61
C GLN A 567 -11.53 4.40 -7.14
N ASN A 568 -12.78 4.29 -6.68
CA ASN A 568 -13.13 4.62 -5.30
C ASN A 568 -12.47 3.63 -4.33
N ALA A 569 -12.47 2.34 -4.68
CA ALA A 569 -11.78 1.32 -3.93
C ALA A 569 -10.27 1.59 -3.82
N LYS A 570 -9.62 2.00 -4.94
CA LYS A 570 -8.21 2.42 -4.93
C LYS A 570 -7.96 3.64 -4.04
N ASP A 571 -8.85 4.62 -4.07
CA ASP A 571 -8.69 5.86 -3.30
C ASP A 571 -8.94 5.64 -1.80
N ASN A 572 -9.89 4.78 -1.44
CA ASN A 572 -10.07 4.31 -0.06
C ASN A 572 -8.82 3.57 0.43
N ALA A 573 -8.28 2.63 -0.36
CA ALA A 573 -7.07 1.90 -0.01
C ALA A 573 -5.88 2.86 0.23
N LYS A 574 -5.69 3.86 -0.64
CA LYS A 574 -4.65 4.90 -0.45
C LYS A 574 -4.89 5.74 0.80
N SER A 575 -6.13 6.09 1.11
CA SER A 575 -6.49 6.86 2.30
C SER A 575 -6.26 6.08 3.60
N TRP A 576 -6.43 4.76 3.56
CA TRP A 576 -6.29 3.88 4.72
C TRP A 576 -4.87 3.36 4.92
N ALA A 577 -4.07 3.33 3.86
CA ALA A 577 -2.71 2.85 3.90
C ALA A 577 -1.85 3.69 4.85
N ARG A 578 -1.17 3.01 5.77
CA ARG A 578 -0.12 3.59 6.62
C ARG A 578 1.25 3.14 6.17
N LEU A 579 1.35 1.95 5.56
CA LEU A 579 2.56 1.46 4.90
C LEU A 579 2.38 1.50 3.38
N ILE A 580 3.31 2.12 2.68
CA ILE A 580 3.32 2.16 1.21
C ILE A 580 4.59 1.48 0.69
N ILE A 581 4.40 0.45 -0.12
CA ILE A 581 5.49 -0.27 -0.81
C ILE A 581 5.37 0.05 -2.30
N THR A 582 6.28 0.85 -2.84
CA THR A 582 6.14 1.40 -4.19
C THR A 582 7.43 1.58 -4.97
N LYS A 583 7.37 1.49 -6.30
CA LYS A 583 8.52 1.71 -7.20
C LYS A 583 9.74 0.83 -6.96
N ASN A 584 9.58 -0.25 -6.18
CA ASN A 584 10.65 -1.19 -5.93
C ASN A 584 10.78 -2.18 -7.09
N GLN A 585 11.98 -2.75 -7.25
CA GLN A 585 12.33 -3.53 -8.43
C GLN A 585 13.16 -4.77 -8.11
N SER A 586 12.75 -5.92 -8.65
CA SER A 586 13.57 -7.13 -8.71
C SER A 586 13.05 -8.09 -9.78
N PRO A 587 13.79 -9.11 -10.25
CA PRO A 587 13.25 -10.09 -11.19
C PRO A 587 12.07 -10.90 -10.65
N ARG A 588 11.95 -11.03 -9.33
CA ARG A 588 10.92 -11.82 -8.64
C ARG A 588 10.41 -11.07 -7.41
N GLY A 589 9.22 -10.50 -7.50
CA GLY A 589 8.66 -9.71 -6.40
C GLY A 589 9.29 -8.32 -6.38
N GLY A 590 8.84 -7.43 -7.26
CA GLY A 590 9.31 -6.04 -7.27
C GLY A 590 9.10 -5.39 -5.91
N GLY A 591 7.85 -5.43 -5.40
CA GLY A 591 7.51 -5.01 -4.05
C GLY A 591 8.01 -6.00 -3.00
N ILE A 592 7.46 -7.22 -3.02
CA ILE A 592 7.75 -8.27 -2.02
C ILE A 592 8.08 -9.59 -2.73
N GLY A 593 9.21 -10.20 -2.40
CA GLY A 593 9.51 -11.59 -2.73
C GLY A 593 9.47 -12.46 -1.48
N SER A 594 8.91 -13.66 -1.54
CA SER A 594 8.81 -14.51 -0.35
C SER A 594 9.01 -15.99 -0.63
N ASN A 595 9.90 -16.60 0.15
CA ASN A 595 9.96 -18.04 0.33
C ASN A 595 9.18 -18.53 1.57
N GLY A 596 8.77 -17.59 2.42
CA GLY A 596 8.10 -17.84 3.69
C GLY A 596 6.67 -17.33 3.74
N GLY A 597 6.18 -17.07 4.94
CA GLY A 597 4.84 -16.54 5.18
C GLY A 597 4.79 -15.02 4.97
N LEU A 598 3.71 -14.56 4.34
CA LEU A 598 3.27 -13.18 4.36
C LEU A 598 1.90 -13.12 5.03
N GLU A 599 1.77 -12.35 6.11
CA GLU A 599 0.52 -12.16 6.84
C GLU A 599 0.15 -10.69 6.87
N PHE A 600 -0.99 -10.36 6.25
CA PHE A 600 -1.52 -9.00 6.16
C PHE A 600 -2.80 -8.87 6.98
N GLY A 601 -2.81 -7.90 7.90
CA GLY A 601 -3.97 -7.58 8.72
C GLY A 601 -4.21 -8.57 9.85
N THR A 602 -5.43 -8.54 10.40
CA THR A 602 -5.85 -9.38 11.53
C THR A 602 -7.16 -10.12 11.21
N PRO A 603 -7.37 -11.32 11.75
CA PRO A 603 -8.46 -12.20 11.32
C PRO A 603 -9.86 -11.74 11.73
N GLU A 604 -9.98 -10.74 12.62
CA GLU A 604 -11.29 -10.24 13.03
C GLU A 604 -11.98 -9.53 11.86
N LYS A 605 -13.23 -9.91 11.59
CA LYS A 605 -14.07 -9.31 10.55
C LYS A 605 -15.52 -9.24 11.00
N THR A 606 -16.33 -8.45 10.30
CA THR A 606 -17.76 -8.33 10.56
C THR A 606 -18.59 -8.54 9.30
N GLU A 607 -19.90 -8.64 9.48
CA GLU A 607 -20.88 -8.73 8.40
C GLU A 607 -22.04 -7.77 8.66
N VAL A 608 -22.67 -7.29 7.59
CA VAL A 608 -23.85 -6.43 7.65
C VAL A 608 -24.95 -7.09 6.85
N LYS A 609 -26.01 -7.49 7.54
CA LYS A 609 -27.24 -7.99 6.91
C LYS A 609 -28.14 -6.81 6.61
N VAL A 610 -28.66 -6.75 5.39
CA VAL A 610 -29.63 -5.73 4.97
C VAL A 610 -30.92 -6.39 4.52
N SER A 611 -32.04 -5.80 4.91
CA SER A 611 -33.36 -6.18 4.40
C SER A 611 -34.17 -4.94 4.02
N LYS A 612 -34.91 -5.02 2.92
CA LYS A 612 -35.85 -3.97 2.50
C LYS A 612 -37.25 -4.33 2.99
N ALA A 613 -37.84 -3.43 3.76
CA ALA A 613 -39.24 -3.49 4.14
C ALA A 613 -40.07 -2.51 3.31
N TRP A 614 -41.11 -3.07 2.71
CA TRP A 614 -42.04 -2.37 1.85
C TRP A 614 -43.32 -2.11 2.63
N LYS A 615 -43.48 -0.86 3.09
CA LYS A 615 -44.62 -0.43 3.90
C LYS A 615 -45.34 0.74 3.24
N ASN A 616 -46.66 0.79 3.41
CA ASN A 616 -47.46 1.95 3.01
C ASN A 616 -47.37 3.08 4.07
N SER A 617 -48.04 4.22 3.81
CA SER A 617 -48.07 5.37 4.73
C SER A 617 -48.69 5.06 6.10
N GLU A 618 -49.47 3.99 6.22
CA GLU A 618 -50.10 3.54 7.47
C GLU A 618 -49.24 2.50 8.22
N GLY A 619 -48.06 2.13 7.67
CA GLY A 619 -47.14 1.16 8.25
C GLY A 619 -47.46 -0.31 7.96
N ASN A 620 -48.46 -0.59 7.11
CA ASN A 620 -48.86 -1.92 6.65
C ASN A 620 -47.97 -2.39 5.50
N ASP A 621 -47.78 -3.70 5.35
CA ASP A 621 -46.95 -4.27 4.28
C ASP A 621 -47.58 -4.03 2.89
N LEU A 622 -46.76 -3.63 1.93
CA LEU A 622 -47.18 -3.48 0.53
C LEU A 622 -47.35 -4.84 -0.13
N ASP A 623 -48.29 -4.91 -1.07
CA ASP A 623 -48.50 -6.09 -1.92
C ASP A 623 -47.27 -6.36 -2.80
N GLU A 624 -47.02 -7.64 -3.13
CA GLU A 624 -45.85 -8.04 -3.93
C GLU A 624 -45.80 -7.37 -5.31
N ALA A 625 -46.95 -7.06 -5.93
CA ALA A 625 -47.00 -6.41 -7.24
C ALA A 625 -46.57 -4.92 -7.18
N SER A 626 -46.54 -4.33 -5.98
CA SER A 626 -46.09 -2.96 -5.73
C SER A 626 -44.61 -2.85 -5.36
N LYS A 627 -43.88 -3.97 -5.22
CA LYS A 627 -42.45 -3.97 -4.84
C LYS A 627 -41.57 -3.96 -6.09
N VAL A 628 -40.49 -3.18 -6.07
CA VAL A 628 -39.55 -3.03 -7.19
C VAL A 628 -38.13 -3.24 -6.72
N ALA A 629 -37.27 -3.83 -7.56
CA ALA A 629 -35.86 -4.02 -7.22
C ALA A 629 -35.20 -2.68 -6.82
N VAL A 630 -34.41 -2.70 -5.75
CA VAL A 630 -33.68 -1.53 -5.24
C VAL A 630 -32.20 -1.84 -5.12
N LYS A 631 -31.35 -0.83 -5.31
CA LYS A 631 -29.91 -0.96 -5.07
C LYS A 631 -29.54 -0.28 -3.77
N VAL A 632 -28.71 -0.94 -2.98
CA VAL A 632 -28.28 -0.45 -1.67
C VAL A 632 -26.76 -0.46 -1.61
N GLN A 633 -26.19 0.70 -1.26
CA GLN A 633 -24.76 0.90 -1.13
C GLN A 633 -24.39 0.82 0.34
N LEU A 634 -23.39 0.01 0.68
CA LEU A 634 -22.83 -0.03 2.03
C LEU A 634 -21.94 1.20 2.26
N VAL A 635 -22.11 1.83 3.41
CA VAL A 635 -21.37 3.03 3.83
C VAL A 635 -20.76 2.78 5.19
N GLY A 636 -19.43 2.78 5.25
CA GLY A 636 -18.68 2.80 6.49
C GLY A 636 -18.47 4.22 7.00
N SER A 637 -18.32 4.38 8.31
CA SER A 637 -18.04 5.65 8.96
C SER A 637 -17.07 5.48 10.13
N VAL A 638 -16.05 6.33 10.17
CA VAL A 638 -15.06 6.42 11.26
C VAL A 638 -14.88 7.89 11.62
N GLY A 639 -15.08 8.26 12.89
CA GLY A 639 -14.92 9.66 13.34
C GLY A 639 -15.88 10.67 12.67
N GLY A 640 -16.97 10.20 12.05
CA GLY A 640 -17.92 11.02 11.29
C GLY A 640 -17.61 11.13 9.79
N GLU A 641 -16.45 10.66 9.33
CA GLU A 641 -16.11 10.58 7.90
C GLU A 641 -16.70 9.31 7.28
N LYS A 642 -17.53 9.49 6.26
CA LYS A 642 -18.16 8.40 5.50
C LYS A 642 -17.29 7.96 4.33
N PHE A 643 -17.32 6.66 4.03
CA PHE A 643 -16.72 6.08 2.83
C PHE A 643 -17.60 4.94 2.29
N TYR A 644 -17.61 4.79 0.98
CA TYR A 644 -18.39 3.75 0.29
C TYR A 644 -17.60 2.45 0.19
N ILE A 645 -18.26 1.32 0.44
CA ILE A 645 -17.64 -0.01 0.50
C ILE A 645 -18.23 -0.89 -0.59
N GLY A 646 -17.36 -1.46 -1.43
CA GLY A 646 -17.76 -2.33 -2.55
C GLY A 646 -18.77 -1.68 -3.50
N GLN A 647 -19.36 -2.51 -4.36
CA GLN A 647 -20.41 -2.11 -5.30
C GLN A 647 -21.81 -2.15 -4.64
N PRO A 648 -22.81 -1.40 -5.15
CA PRO A 648 -24.17 -1.49 -4.63
C PRO A 648 -24.76 -2.89 -4.82
N ALA A 649 -25.36 -3.44 -3.77
CA ALA A 649 -26.09 -4.69 -3.82
C ALA A 649 -27.53 -4.48 -4.28
N GLU A 650 -28.06 -5.36 -5.12
CA GLU A 650 -29.46 -5.32 -5.54
C GLU A 650 -30.34 -6.18 -4.61
N LEU A 651 -31.46 -5.64 -4.15
CA LEU A 651 -32.50 -6.33 -3.38
C LEU A 651 -33.74 -6.49 -4.26
N ASN A 652 -34.19 -7.73 -4.46
CA ASN A 652 -35.30 -8.07 -5.35
C ASN A 652 -36.10 -9.26 -4.82
N ALA A 653 -37.13 -9.70 -5.55
CA ALA A 653 -37.99 -10.80 -5.15
C ALA A 653 -37.21 -12.13 -4.99
N ASP A 654 -36.24 -12.39 -5.88
CA ASP A 654 -35.45 -13.64 -5.89
C ASP A 654 -34.63 -13.80 -4.61
N ASN A 655 -33.98 -12.72 -4.17
CA ASN A 655 -33.22 -12.70 -2.91
C ASN A 655 -34.08 -12.34 -1.69
N LYS A 656 -35.41 -12.38 -1.85
CA LYS A 656 -36.39 -12.08 -0.80
C LYS A 656 -36.14 -10.73 -0.13
N TRP A 657 -35.65 -9.77 -0.92
CA TRP A 657 -35.36 -8.40 -0.48
C TRP A 657 -34.26 -8.33 0.60
N THR A 658 -33.32 -9.30 0.58
CA THR A 658 -32.24 -9.40 1.57
C THR A 658 -30.87 -9.54 0.91
N HIS A 659 -29.85 -9.02 1.58
CA HIS A 659 -28.46 -9.21 1.20
C HIS A 659 -27.59 -9.25 2.47
N THR A 660 -26.42 -9.87 2.39
CA THR A 660 -25.43 -9.88 3.48
C THR A 660 -24.08 -9.50 2.91
N PHE A 661 -23.59 -8.33 3.31
CA PHE A 661 -22.21 -7.92 3.08
C PHE A 661 -21.32 -8.65 4.10
N LYS A 662 -20.36 -9.43 3.63
CA LYS A 662 -19.47 -10.26 4.46
C LYS A 662 -18.04 -9.73 4.41
N ASP A 663 -17.20 -10.25 5.30
CA ASP A 663 -15.77 -9.94 5.39
C ASP A 663 -15.48 -8.44 5.37
N LEU A 664 -16.14 -7.70 6.26
CA LEU A 664 -16.00 -6.27 6.37
C LEU A 664 -14.95 -5.88 7.43
N PRO A 665 -14.20 -4.78 7.23
CA PRO A 665 -13.17 -4.35 8.17
C PRO A 665 -13.77 -3.99 9.53
N LYS A 666 -13.26 -4.57 10.61
CA LYS A 666 -13.76 -4.28 11.96
C LYS A 666 -13.27 -2.94 12.47
N THR A 667 -12.02 -2.60 12.18
CA THR A 667 -11.36 -1.38 12.65
C THR A 667 -10.61 -0.68 11.54
N LYS A 668 -10.41 0.63 11.72
CA LYS A 668 -9.49 1.48 10.96
C LYS A 668 -8.47 2.05 11.92
N THR A 669 -7.19 2.07 11.53
CA THR A 669 -6.17 2.77 12.32
C THR A 669 -6.30 4.28 12.12
N VAL A 670 -6.53 5.03 13.20
CA VAL A 670 -6.58 6.50 13.22
C VAL A 670 -5.63 7.00 14.31
N ASP A 671 -4.69 7.87 13.96
CA ASP A 671 -3.66 8.40 14.87
C ASP A 671 -2.92 7.28 15.67
N GLY A 672 -2.70 6.12 15.02
CA GLY A 672 -2.03 4.96 15.63
C GLY A 672 -2.92 4.08 16.52
N GLN A 673 -4.19 4.42 16.70
CA GLN A 673 -5.16 3.66 17.49
C GLN A 673 -6.17 2.94 16.60
N GLN A 674 -6.62 1.75 17.01
CA GLN A 674 -7.69 1.03 16.33
C GLN A 674 -9.06 1.63 16.70
N VAL A 675 -9.78 2.16 15.72
CA VAL A 675 -11.13 2.72 15.88
C VAL A 675 -12.12 1.82 15.15
N GLU A 676 -13.23 1.47 15.81
CA GLU A 676 -14.28 0.63 15.23
C GLU A 676 -14.95 1.31 14.03
N VAL A 677 -15.18 0.54 12.97
CA VAL A 677 -15.93 0.99 11.80
C VAL A 677 -17.42 0.82 12.07
N THR A 678 -18.17 1.92 11.95
CA THR A 678 -19.64 1.89 12.00
C THR A 678 -20.21 1.76 10.60
N TYR A 679 -21.28 0.99 10.44
CA TYR A 679 -21.88 0.69 9.13
C TYR A 679 -23.30 1.21 9.02
N SER A 680 -23.63 1.72 7.84
CA SER A 680 -24.96 2.10 7.41
C SER A 680 -25.16 1.72 5.93
N VAL A 681 -26.38 1.79 5.42
CA VAL A 681 -26.67 1.50 4.01
C VAL A 681 -27.48 2.64 3.40
N GLU A 682 -27.13 3.05 2.19
CA GLU A 682 -27.81 4.10 1.44
C GLU A 682 -28.49 3.49 0.21
N GLU A 683 -29.79 3.74 0.04
CA GLU A 683 -30.52 3.29 -1.15
C GLU A 683 -30.19 4.19 -2.35
N GLN A 684 -29.69 3.60 -3.43
CA GLN A 684 -29.26 4.30 -4.63
C GLN A 684 -30.46 4.65 -5.50
N GLY A 685 -30.53 5.91 -5.96
CA GLY A 685 -31.64 6.41 -6.79
C GLY A 685 -32.70 7.24 -6.04
N VAL A 686 -32.44 7.62 -4.79
CA VAL A 686 -33.26 8.56 -4.00
C VAL A 686 -32.46 9.85 -3.78
N ASP A 687 -32.18 10.58 -4.86
CA ASP A 687 -31.61 11.95 -4.76
C ASP A 687 -32.74 12.94 -4.48
N GLY A 688 -33.04 13.11 -3.20
CA GLY A 688 -34.07 13.99 -2.68
C GLY A 688 -34.48 13.51 -1.31
N ALA A 689 -34.60 14.41 -0.34
CA ALA A 689 -34.75 14.14 1.11
C ALA A 689 -36.05 13.42 1.54
N ASN A 690 -36.44 12.34 0.86
CA ASN A 690 -37.43 11.37 1.29
C ASN A 690 -36.72 10.34 2.17
N THR A 691 -36.75 10.57 3.48
CA THR A 691 -35.99 9.81 4.48
C THR A 691 -36.25 8.31 4.38
N VAL A 692 -35.29 7.59 3.80
CA VAL A 692 -35.12 6.16 4.04
C VAL A 692 -34.86 6.02 5.54
N LYS A 693 -35.80 5.40 6.27
CA LYS A 693 -35.59 5.13 7.68
C LYS A 693 -34.73 3.87 7.81
N LEU A 694 -33.51 4.06 8.29
CA LEU A 694 -32.61 2.98 8.70
C LEU A 694 -32.91 2.64 10.16
N GLU A 695 -33.28 1.39 10.42
CA GLU A 695 -33.48 0.87 11.77
C GLU A 695 -32.57 -0.34 11.99
N GLY A 696 -32.01 -0.44 13.20
CA GLY A 696 -31.14 -1.56 13.61
C GLY A 696 -29.67 -1.20 13.71
N THR A 697 -28.87 -2.17 14.13
CA THR A 697 -27.42 -2.10 14.17
C THR A 697 -26.83 -3.03 13.10
N ALA A 698 -25.56 -2.86 12.74
CA ALA A 698 -24.86 -3.81 11.88
C ALA A 698 -24.97 -5.27 12.38
N GLN A 699 -24.93 -5.45 13.71
CA GLN A 699 -24.99 -6.75 14.38
C GLN A 699 -26.38 -7.39 14.31
N ASP A 700 -27.43 -6.58 14.47
CA ASP A 700 -28.83 -7.04 14.46
C ASP A 700 -29.45 -7.08 13.05
N GLY A 701 -28.75 -6.53 12.07
CA GLY A 701 -29.20 -6.31 10.70
C GLY A 701 -29.82 -4.92 10.50
N LEU A 702 -29.50 -4.31 9.37
CA LEU A 702 -30.03 -3.01 8.93
C LEU A 702 -31.31 -3.22 8.14
N LYS A 703 -32.37 -2.51 8.54
CA LYS A 703 -33.65 -2.50 7.84
C LYS A 703 -33.84 -1.17 7.14
N ILE A 704 -33.99 -1.23 5.83
CA ILE A 704 -34.34 -0.08 4.99
C ILE A 704 -35.87 -0.09 4.85
N THR A 705 -36.55 0.97 5.28
CA THR A 705 -38.00 1.13 5.04
C THR A 705 -38.23 2.14 3.92
N ALA A 706 -39.09 1.80 2.95
CA ALA A 706 -39.52 2.74 1.92
C ALA A 706 -40.17 4.00 2.53
N PRO A 707 -40.03 5.18 1.90
CA PRO A 707 -40.71 6.39 2.36
C PRO A 707 -42.24 6.21 2.30
N LEU A 708 -42.96 6.83 3.25
CA LEU A 708 -44.41 6.76 3.37
C LEU A 708 -45.06 7.30 2.09
N ALA A 709 -46.18 6.70 1.64
CA ALA A 709 -46.88 7.06 0.39
C ALA A 709 -47.36 8.52 0.31
N MET A 710 -47.32 9.27 1.41
CA MET A 710 -47.41 10.74 1.45
C MET A 710 -46.15 11.26 2.15
N SER A 711 -45.05 11.38 1.39
CA SER A 711 -43.81 11.97 1.89
C SER A 711 -43.72 13.44 1.48
N PRO A 712 -43.13 14.31 2.31
CA PRO A 712 -42.87 15.70 1.95
C PRO A 712 -42.19 15.81 0.58
N VAL A 713 -42.68 16.70 -0.29
CA VAL A 713 -42.07 16.92 -1.62
C VAL A 713 -41.26 18.21 -1.63
N ASN A 714 -40.10 18.17 -2.26
CA ASN A 714 -39.24 19.35 -2.42
C ASN A 714 -39.56 20.06 -3.73
N VAL A 715 -40.06 21.29 -3.66
CA VAL A 715 -40.36 22.13 -4.82
C VAL A 715 -39.33 23.25 -4.92
N GLN A 716 -38.56 23.26 -6.02
CA GLN A 716 -37.61 24.31 -6.36
C GLN A 716 -38.27 25.33 -7.27
N LEU A 717 -38.21 26.61 -6.88
CA LEU A 717 -38.51 27.73 -7.77
C LEU A 717 -37.35 27.95 -8.75
N LEU A 718 -37.69 28.11 -10.02
CA LEU A 718 -36.76 28.40 -11.10
C LEU A 718 -37.11 29.75 -11.73
N GLN A 719 -36.08 30.51 -12.10
CA GLN A 719 -36.22 31.74 -12.89
C GLN A 719 -35.55 31.62 -14.25
N SER A 720 -36.08 32.32 -15.25
CA SER A 720 -35.52 32.42 -16.60
C SER A 720 -35.76 33.81 -17.18
N THR A 721 -34.79 34.34 -17.93
CA THR A 721 -34.89 35.63 -18.65
C THR A 721 -35.09 35.47 -20.16
N ASP A 722 -34.87 34.27 -20.70
CA ASP A 722 -35.03 33.94 -22.12
C ASP A 722 -36.11 32.87 -22.37
N GLY A 723 -36.74 32.37 -21.30
CA GLY A 723 -37.77 31.33 -21.34
C GLY A 723 -37.24 29.93 -21.65
N ILE A 724 -35.93 29.76 -21.84
CA ILE A 724 -35.31 28.48 -22.24
C ILE A 724 -34.34 28.00 -21.16
N ASN A 725 -33.46 28.88 -20.67
CA ASN A 725 -32.47 28.57 -19.66
C ASN A 725 -33.02 28.94 -18.28
N THR A 726 -33.06 27.96 -17.37
CA THR A 726 -33.59 28.14 -16.02
C THR A 726 -32.48 28.05 -14.98
N SER A 727 -32.63 28.77 -13.88
CA SER A 727 -31.71 28.71 -12.73
C SER A 727 -32.51 28.71 -11.42
N PRO A 728 -32.03 28.01 -10.37
CA PRO A 728 -32.71 27.96 -9.09
C PRO A 728 -32.74 29.31 -8.37
N VAL A 729 -33.84 29.58 -7.67
CA VAL A 729 -34.04 30.75 -6.81
C VAL A 729 -34.21 30.26 -5.37
N GLY A 730 -33.20 30.50 -4.53
CA GLY A 730 -33.19 30.07 -3.13
C GLY A 730 -33.13 28.54 -2.95
N ASP A 731 -33.22 28.12 -1.69
CA ASP A 731 -33.29 26.69 -1.32
C ASP A 731 -34.65 26.08 -1.69
N PRO A 732 -34.73 24.77 -1.99
CA PRO A 732 -35.99 24.08 -2.22
C PRO A 732 -36.93 24.18 -1.01
N VAL A 733 -38.23 24.29 -1.28
CA VAL A 733 -39.24 24.34 -0.22
C VAL A 733 -39.90 22.97 -0.06
N VAL A 734 -40.06 22.56 1.19
CA VAL A 734 -40.75 21.32 1.57
C VAL A 734 -42.25 21.57 1.61
N LEU A 735 -43.02 20.84 0.80
CA LEU A 735 -44.47 20.76 0.90
C LEU A 735 -44.86 19.47 1.61
N ASP A 736 -45.66 19.55 2.66
CA ASP A 736 -46.08 18.40 3.46
C ASP A 736 -47.47 18.64 4.10
N GLU A 737 -47.92 17.71 4.95
CA GLU A 737 -49.20 17.85 5.65
C GLU A 737 -49.25 19.07 6.59
N THR A 738 -48.11 19.57 7.10
CA THR A 738 -48.08 20.68 8.06
C THR A 738 -48.36 22.03 7.41
N ASN A 739 -48.15 22.13 6.10
CA ASN A 739 -48.46 23.32 5.31
C ASN A 739 -49.58 23.10 4.28
N ASP A 740 -50.40 22.07 4.50
CA ASP A 740 -51.49 21.66 3.59
C ASP A 740 -51.01 21.47 2.13
N TRP A 741 -49.74 21.08 1.95
CA TRP A 741 -49.07 20.94 0.65
C TRP A 741 -49.05 22.24 -0.17
N THR A 742 -48.98 23.39 0.49
CA THR A 742 -48.99 24.71 -0.15
C THR A 742 -47.81 25.57 0.29
N HIS A 743 -47.34 26.43 -0.63
CA HIS A 743 -46.34 27.45 -0.34
C HIS A 743 -46.53 28.67 -1.24
N THR A 744 -46.13 29.84 -0.75
CA THR A 744 -46.12 31.10 -1.51
C THR A 744 -44.70 31.67 -1.51
N PHE A 745 -44.12 31.84 -2.70
CA PHE A 745 -42.86 32.53 -2.88
C PHE A 745 -43.12 34.05 -2.92
N GLU A 746 -42.69 34.78 -1.89
CA GLU A 746 -42.88 36.23 -1.80
C GLU A 746 -41.64 37.01 -2.28
N GLY A 747 -41.84 38.29 -2.65
CA GLY A 747 -40.74 39.21 -2.96
C GLY A 747 -40.00 38.94 -4.28
N LEU A 748 -40.64 38.26 -5.23
CA LEU A 748 -40.02 37.93 -6.52
C LEU A 748 -39.96 39.15 -7.47
N PRO A 749 -38.78 39.53 -7.99
CA PRO A 749 -38.66 40.64 -8.92
C PRO A 749 -39.29 40.32 -10.29
N ALA A 750 -40.02 41.27 -10.88
CA ALA A 750 -40.61 41.11 -12.22
C ALA A 750 -39.57 41.21 -13.35
N THR A 751 -38.48 41.93 -13.11
CA THR A 751 -37.41 42.20 -14.07
C THR A 751 -36.04 41.99 -13.44
N LYS A 752 -35.06 41.66 -14.27
CA LYS A 752 -33.65 41.61 -13.91
C LYS A 752 -32.89 42.58 -14.80
N THR A 753 -32.22 43.55 -14.19
CA THR A 753 -31.30 44.43 -14.91
C THR A 753 -29.97 43.71 -15.12
N THR A 754 -29.48 43.71 -16.35
CA THR A 754 -28.14 43.19 -16.68
C THR A 754 -27.28 44.31 -17.25
N GLY A 755 -26.06 44.45 -16.72
CA GLY A 755 -25.12 45.53 -17.05
C GLY A 755 -24.55 46.17 -15.78
N ASP A 756 -23.40 46.83 -15.90
CA ASP A 756 -22.78 47.59 -14.81
C ASP A 756 -23.63 48.84 -14.54
N GLU A 757 -23.96 49.15 -13.27
CA GLU A 757 -24.91 50.22 -12.88
C GLU A 757 -24.48 51.63 -13.35
N ALA A 758 -23.26 51.77 -13.89
CA ALA A 758 -22.70 53.01 -14.43
C ALA A 758 -22.53 53.04 -15.97
N SER A 759 -22.99 52.03 -16.72
CA SER A 759 -22.85 51.98 -18.19
C SER A 759 -24.16 52.27 -18.94
N GLU A 760 -24.08 52.90 -20.12
CA GLU A 760 -25.24 53.23 -20.98
C GLU A 760 -25.92 52.00 -21.62
N ASN A 761 -25.50 50.76 -21.29
CA ASN A 761 -26.02 49.50 -21.82
C ASN A 761 -26.72 48.63 -20.75
N THR A 762 -27.46 49.25 -19.83
CA THR A 762 -28.37 48.50 -18.93
C THR A 762 -29.61 48.04 -19.70
N GLU A 763 -29.82 46.74 -19.80
CA GLU A 763 -31.03 46.14 -20.35
C GLU A 763 -31.87 45.53 -19.22
N GLU A 764 -33.17 45.84 -19.22
CA GLU A 764 -34.13 45.33 -18.25
C GLU A 764 -34.89 44.15 -18.87
N LEU A 765 -34.59 42.94 -18.40
CA LEU A 765 -35.18 41.70 -18.93
C LEU A 765 -36.31 41.23 -18.02
N ASN A 766 -37.45 40.88 -18.60
CA ASN A 766 -38.54 40.27 -17.85
C ASN A 766 -38.14 38.88 -17.36
N ILE A 767 -38.43 38.59 -16.10
CA ILE A 767 -38.21 37.26 -15.51
C ILE A 767 -39.49 36.45 -15.63
N SER A 768 -39.36 35.23 -16.16
CA SER A 768 -40.39 34.19 -16.08
C SER A 768 -40.02 33.19 -15.00
N TYR A 769 -41.01 32.75 -14.23
CA TYR A 769 -40.84 31.76 -13.17
C TYR A 769 -41.50 30.43 -13.54
N SER A 770 -40.91 29.34 -13.09
CA SER A 770 -41.47 28.00 -13.14
C SER A 770 -41.10 27.23 -11.89
N VAL A 771 -41.77 26.11 -11.63
CA VAL A 771 -41.43 25.24 -10.50
C VAL A 771 -41.03 23.85 -10.98
N LYS A 772 -40.09 23.23 -10.27
CA LYS A 772 -39.68 21.85 -10.49
C LYS A 772 -39.73 21.11 -9.16
N GLU A 773 -40.44 19.99 -9.13
CA GLU A 773 -40.34 19.06 -8.01
C GLU A 773 -39.06 18.23 -8.15
N LEU A 774 -38.28 18.15 -7.07
CA LEU A 774 -37.05 17.38 -6.98
C LEU A 774 -37.39 15.92 -6.63
N GLY A 775 -38.06 15.24 -7.57
CA GLY A 775 -38.17 13.78 -7.69
C GLY A 775 -38.88 13.01 -6.57
N VAL A 776 -40.00 12.33 -6.92
CA VAL A 776 -40.63 11.29 -6.08
C VAL A 776 -40.63 9.96 -6.84
N SER A 777 -39.92 8.96 -6.30
CA SER A 777 -39.82 7.62 -6.92
C SER A 777 -41.18 6.90 -6.93
N GLY A 778 -41.52 6.22 -8.04
CA GLY A 778 -42.80 5.53 -8.20
C GLY A 778 -43.96 6.39 -8.75
N PHE A 779 -43.72 7.68 -9.00
CA PHE A 779 -44.73 8.62 -9.51
C PHE A 779 -44.29 9.26 -10.83
N THR A 780 -45.26 9.63 -11.67
CA THR A 780 -45.05 10.59 -12.78
C THR A 780 -45.45 11.98 -12.31
N ILE A 781 -44.54 12.94 -12.47
CA ILE A 781 -44.70 14.33 -12.05
C ILE A 781 -45.23 15.14 -13.23
N LYS A 782 -46.28 15.92 -13.00
CA LYS A 782 -46.81 16.90 -13.95
C LYS A 782 -46.93 18.26 -13.25
N VAL A 783 -46.28 19.28 -13.80
CA VAL A 783 -46.41 20.67 -13.33
C VAL A 783 -47.30 21.43 -14.30
N GLU A 784 -48.33 22.08 -13.78
CA GLU A 784 -49.27 22.90 -14.55
C GLU A 784 -49.46 24.26 -13.89
N GLY A 785 -49.85 25.27 -14.66
CA GLY A 785 -50.07 26.63 -14.18
C GLY A 785 -49.00 27.62 -14.63
N ASP A 786 -49.13 28.85 -14.13
CA ASP A 786 -48.30 30.00 -14.47
C ASP A 786 -48.24 30.97 -13.28
N THR A 787 -47.48 32.05 -13.41
CA THR A 787 -47.31 33.04 -12.34
C THR A 787 -48.58 33.82 -11.97
N GLU A 788 -49.59 33.88 -12.86
CA GLU A 788 -50.86 34.56 -12.58
C GLU A 788 -51.85 33.66 -11.83
N LYS A 789 -51.83 32.36 -12.11
CA LYS A 789 -52.76 31.36 -11.54
C LYS A 789 -52.15 30.50 -10.43
N GLY A 790 -50.85 30.59 -10.23
CA GLY A 790 -50.08 29.69 -9.38
C GLY A 790 -49.74 28.37 -10.08
N PHE A 791 -48.83 27.59 -9.49
CA PHE A 791 -48.41 26.30 -10.00
C PHE A 791 -49.03 25.15 -9.20
N THR A 792 -49.49 24.11 -9.89
CA THR A 792 -49.95 22.86 -9.31
C THR A 792 -49.00 21.74 -9.73
N VAL A 793 -48.44 21.04 -8.76
CA VAL A 793 -47.63 19.83 -8.98
C VAL A 793 -48.51 18.61 -8.72
N THR A 794 -48.72 17.78 -9.74
CA THR A 794 -49.49 16.54 -9.63
C THR A 794 -48.56 15.34 -9.70
N ASN A 795 -48.54 14.57 -8.61
CA ASN A 795 -47.90 13.26 -8.55
C ASN A 795 -48.91 12.16 -8.86
N THR A 796 -48.73 11.45 -9.97
CA THR A 796 -49.58 10.31 -10.33
C THR A 796 -48.83 9.00 -10.09
N GLN A 797 -49.34 8.16 -9.19
CA GLN A 797 -48.75 6.84 -8.91
C GLN A 797 -48.76 5.99 -10.19
N VAL A 798 -47.61 5.41 -10.54
CA VAL A 798 -47.49 4.61 -11.76
C VAL A 798 -47.90 3.17 -11.49
N LEU A 799 -49.06 2.76 -12.01
CA LEU A 799 -49.51 1.36 -12.02
C LEU A 799 -49.32 0.72 -13.43
N GLN A 800 -48.53 -0.36 -13.50
CA GLN A 800 -48.45 -1.43 -14.55
C GLN A 800 -47.84 -1.14 -15.96
N PRO A 801 -47.49 -2.17 -16.81
CA PRO A 801 -47.58 -3.65 -16.67
C PRO A 801 -46.24 -4.42 -16.78
N THR A 802 -46.24 -5.69 -16.36
CA THR A 802 -45.07 -6.59 -16.23
C THR A 802 -45.03 -7.76 -17.24
N GLN A 803 -45.92 -7.83 -18.26
CA GLN A 803 -45.99 -9.02 -19.14
C GLN A 803 -46.26 -8.72 -20.62
N VAL A 804 -45.81 -9.61 -21.51
CA VAL A 804 -46.04 -9.63 -22.97
C VAL A 804 -46.50 -11.02 -23.41
N ASP A 805 -47.73 -11.11 -23.93
CA ASP A 805 -48.31 -12.36 -24.44
C ASP A 805 -47.92 -12.62 -25.91
N VAL A 806 -47.71 -13.89 -26.26
CA VAL A 806 -47.41 -14.35 -27.61
C VAL A 806 -48.27 -15.55 -27.97
N THR A 807 -48.85 -15.54 -29.16
CA THR A 807 -49.59 -16.67 -29.75
C THR A 807 -49.06 -16.99 -31.15
N LYS A 808 -48.98 -18.27 -31.50
CA LYS A 808 -48.55 -18.76 -32.82
C LYS A 808 -49.72 -19.36 -33.61
N VAL A 809 -49.80 -19.02 -34.89
CA VAL A 809 -50.81 -19.50 -35.85
C VAL A 809 -50.12 -20.06 -37.11
N TRP A 810 -50.69 -21.12 -37.69
CA TRP A 810 -50.20 -21.78 -38.89
C TRP A 810 -51.24 -21.75 -40.01
N LYS A 811 -50.81 -21.38 -41.22
CA LYS A 811 -51.65 -21.26 -42.41
C LYS A 811 -51.05 -22.02 -43.61
N ASP A 812 -51.90 -22.56 -44.48
CA ASP A 812 -51.50 -23.04 -45.80
C ASP A 812 -51.25 -21.88 -46.79
N ASN A 813 -50.79 -22.19 -48.00
CA ASN A 813 -50.50 -21.18 -49.04
C ASN A 813 -51.77 -20.54 -49.63
N GLU A 814 -52.96 -21.01 -49.26
CA GLU A 814 -54.27 -20.44 -49.60
C GLU A 814 -54.86 -19.60 -48.44
N GLY A 815 -54.20 -19.56 -47.27
CA GLY A 815 -54.60 -18.79 -46.09
C GLY A 815 -55.56 -19.52 -45.12
N ASN A 816 -55.81 -20.82 -45.31
CA ASN A 816 -56.60 -21.63 -44.38
C ASN A 816 -55.73 -22.18 -43.24
N ASP A 817 -56.36 -22.65 -42.16
CA ASP A 817 -55.62 -23.28 -41.05
C ASP A 817 -54.88 -24.54 -41.52
N LEU A 818 -53.61 -24.63 -41.16
CA LEU A 818 -52.76 -25.75 -41.53
C LEU A 818 -53.11 -26.99 -40.71
N ASP A 819 -53.08 -28.17 -41.34
CA ASP A 819 -53.25 -29.45 -40.64
C ASP A 819 -52.21 -29.63 -39.53
N ALA A 820 -52.64 -30.12 -38.36
CA ALA A 820 -51.79 -30.27 -37.17
C ALA A 820 -50.56 -31.15 -37.44
N GLY A 821 -50.67 -32.19 -38.29
CA GLY A 821 -49.55 -33.06 -38.67
C GLY A 821 -48.51 -32.40 -39.58
N SER A 822 -48.78 -31.18 -40.06
CA SER A 822 -47.88 -30.36 -40.86
C SER A 822 -47.25 -29.19 -40.10
N THR A 823 -47.50 -29.07 -38.79
CA THR A 823 -46.87 -28.08 -37.90
C THR A 823 -45.60 -28.65 -37.24
N LYS A 824 -44.70 -27.79 -36.79
CA LYS A 824 -43.46 -28.19 -36.08
C LYS A 824 -43.11 -27.17 -34.99
N PRO A 825 -42.48 -27.57 -33.87
CA PRO A 825 -42.05 -26.63 -32.83
C PRO A 825 -41.22 -25.47 -33.40
N VAL A 826 -41.42 -24.27 -32.85
CA VAL A 826 -40.71 -23.04 -33.26
C VAL A 826 -40.14 -22.33 -32.06
N LYS A 827 -39.06 -21.57 -32.26
CA LYS A 827 -38.43 -20.76 -31.22
C LYS A 827 -38.72 -19.28 -31.44
N VAL A 828 -39.17 -18.60 -30.40
CA VAL A 828 -39.51 -17.18 -30.39
C VAL A 828 -38.58 -16.44 -29.42
N GLN A 829 -37.94 -15.38 -29.90
CA GLN A 829 -37.07 -14.50 -29.12
C GLN A 829 -37.82 -13.21 -28.76
N LEU A 830 -37.81 -12.82 -27.48
CA LEU A 830 -38.18 -11.47 -27.07
C LEU A 830 -37.00 -10.53 -27.31
N THR A 831 -37.26 -9.36 -27.88
CA THR A 831 -36.27 -8.30 -28.07
C THR A 831 -36.70 -7.02 -27.34
N ARG A 832 -35.73 -6.23 -26.89
CA ARG A 832 -35.93 -4.91 -26.31
C ARG A 832 -35.16 -3.86 -27.10
N THR A 833 -35.80 -2.73 -27.36
CA THR A 833 -35.19 -1.56 -27.99
C THR A 833 -35.10 -0.40 -27.00
N ILE A 834 -33.91 0.19 -26.87
CA ILE A 834 -33.60 1.33 -26.00
C ILE A 834 -32.74 2.30 -26.80
N ASN A 835 -33.13 3.58 -26.87
CA ASN A 835 -32.37 4.60 -27.61
C ASN A 835 -31.94 4.15 -29.03
N GLU A 836 -32.87 3.52 -29.76
CA GLU A 836 -32.67 2.96 -31.12
C GLU A 836 -31.77 1.71 -31.22
N GLU A 837 -31.23 1.20 -30.11
CA GLU A 837 -30.47 -0.05 -30.06
C GLU A 837 -31.37 -1.22 -29.65
N THR A 838 -31.39 -2.29 -30.45
CA THR A 838 -32.23 -3.49 -30.20
C THR A 838 -31.38 -4.68 -29.79
N ASN A 839 -31.69 -5.26 -28.63
CA ASN A 839 -30.97 -6.39 -28.05
C ASN A 839 -31.94 -7.52 -27.63
N PRO A 840 -31.54 -8.80 -27.72
CA PRO A 840 -32.37 -9.91 -27.25
C PRO A 840 -32.53 -9.89 -25.72
N VAL A 841 -33.64 -10.45 -25.23
CA VAL A 841 -33.98 -10.57 -23.81
C VAL A 841 -34.16 -12.04 -23.46
N GLY A 842 -33.20 -12.59 -22.70
CA GLY A 842 -33.18 -14.02 -22.34
C GLY A 842 -33.03 -14.96 -23.54
N ASP A 843 -33.16 -16.26 -23.27
CA ASP A 843 -33.10 -17.31 -24.29
C ASP A 843 -34.41 -17.42 -25.10
N PRO A 844 -34.37 -17.85 -26.38
CA PRO A 844 -35.58 -18.10 -27.17
C PRO A 844 -36.47 -19.20 -26.56
N VAL A 845 -37.77 -18.95 -26.50
CA VAL A 845 -38.78 -19.87 -25.97
C VAL A 845 -39.39 -20.74 -27.06
N GLU A 846 -39.65 -22.00 -26.79
CA GLU A 846 -40.27 -22.92 -27.75
C GLU A 846 -41.82 -22.86 -27.67
N LEU A 847 -42.48 -22.65 -28.81
CA LEU A 847 -43.92 -22.81 -28.98
C LEU A 847 -44.21 -24.10 -29.74
N ASN A 848 -45.11 -24.92 -29.21
CA ASN A 848 -45.50 -26.21 -29.79
C ASN A 848 -46.96 -26.56 -29.43
N ALA A 849 -47.43 -27.74 -29.83
CA ALA A 849 -48.82 -28.15 -29.57
C ALA A 849 -49.13 -28.38 -28.08
N GLU A 850 -48.14 -28.71 -27.25
CA GLU A 850 -48.33 -28.99 -25.82
C GLU A 850 -48.63 -27.72 -25.02
N ASN A 851 -48.04 -26.58 -25.41
CA ASN A 851 -48.32 -25.28 -24.80
C ASN A 851 -49.39 -24.46 -25.55
N GLU A 852 -50.24 -25.15 -26.33
CA GLU A 852 -51.29 -24.54 -27.15
C GLU A 852 -50.79 -23.40 -28.06
N TRP A 853 -49.51 -23.44 -28.46
CA TRP A 853 -48.89 -22.39 -29.26
C TRP A 853 -48.89 -21.01 -28.59
N LYS A 854 -48.85 -20.94 -27.25
CA LYS A 854 -48.88 -19.70 -26.46
C LYS A 854 -47.72 -19.61 -25.49
N HIS A 855 -47.27 -18.39 -25.23
CA HIS A 855 -46.32 -18.08 -24.16
C HIS A 855 -46.53 -16.65 -23.66
N THR A 856 -46.21 -16.41 -22.39
CA THR A 856 -46.26 -15.08 -21.77
C THR A 856 -44.90 -14.77 -21.16
N PHE A 857 -44.22 -13.76 -21.68
CA PHE A 857 -43.04 -13.19 -21.05
C PHE A 857 -43.49 -12.33 -19.87
N THR A 858 -42.91 -12.52 -18.69
CA THR A 858 -43.25 -11.80 -17.44
C THR A 858 -42.06 -10.98 -16.94
N ASP A 859 -42.28 -10.17 -15.90
CA ASP A 859 -41.29 -9.32 -15.23
C ASP A 859 -40.50 -8.36 -16.14
N LEU A 860 -41.16 -7.81 -17.16
CA LEU A 860 -40.51 -6.96 -18.17
C LEU A 860 -40.43 -5.47 -17.76
N PRO A 861 -39.22 -4.87 -17.61
CA PRO A 861 -39.06 -3.46 -17.27
C PRO A 861 -39.47 -2.51 -18.40
N ARG A 862 -40.24 -1.47 -18.10
CA ARG A 862 -40.68 -0.48 -19.10
C ARG A 862 -39.69 0.66 -19.35
N PHE A 863 -38.79 0.89 -18.40
CA PHE A 863 -37.75 1.90 -18.47
C PHE A 863 -36.46 1.33 -17.89
N MET A 864 -35.34 1.83 -18.37
CA MET A 864 -34.06 1.65 -17.70
C MET A 864 -33.36 3.00 -17.55
N ILE A 865 -32.46 3.07 -16.58
CA ILE A 865 -31.53 4.18 -16.45
C ILE A 865 -30.34 3.86 -17.35
N SER A 866 -30.09 4.76 -18.30
CA SER A 866 -28.92 4.75 -19.17
C SER A 866 -28.37 6.17 -19.13
N ASP A 867 -27.08 6.32 -18.81
CA ASP A 867 -26.39 7.61 -18.64
C ASP A 867 -27.08 8.59 -17.67
N GLY A 868 -27.58 8.07 -16.54
CA GLY A 868 -28.27 8.88 -15.53
C GLY A 868 -29.62 9.46 -15.98
N LYS A 869 -30.13 9.06 -17.15
CA LYS A 869 -31.42 9.49 -17.70
C LYS A 869 -32.36 8.30 -17.89
N ARG A 870 -33.66 8.56 -17.73
CA ARG A 870 -34.71 7.56 -17.90
C ARG A 870 -35.01 7.36 -19.39
N ALA A 871 -34.69 6.18 -19.92
CA ALA A 871 -34.99 5.79 -21.30
C ALA A 871 -36.17 4.79 -21.35
N ARG A 872 -37.04 4.92 -22.36
CA ARG A 872 -38.19 4.01 -22.55
C ARG A 872 -37.76 2.74 -23.29
N ILE A 873 -38.25 1.60 -22.82
CA ILE A 873 -38.04 0.30 -23.44
C ILE A 873 -39.24 -0.03 -24.34
N THR A 874 -38.97 -0.50 -25.56
CA THR A 874 -39.98 -1.06 -26.47
C THR A 874 -39.70 -2.54 -26.67
N TYR A 875 -40.70 -3.40 -26.44
CA TYR A 875 -40.58 -4.84 -26.64
C TYR A 875 -41.17 -5.28 -27.97
N ALA A 876 -40.51 -6.23 -28.63
CA ALA A 876 -40.97 -6.92 -29.83
C ALA A 876 -40.63 -8.41 -29.73
N VAL A 877 -41.18 -9.22 -30.64
CA VAL A 877 -40.83 -10.65 -30.73
C VAL A 877 -40.41 -10.99 -32.15
N GLU A 878 -39.46 -11.92 -32.24
CA GLU A 878 -38.96 -12.45 -33.50
C GLU A 878 -39.02 -13.97 -33.47
N GLU A 879 -39.43 -14.59 -34.58
CA GLU A 879 -39.39 -16.04 -34.73
C GLU A 879 -38.09 -16.45 -35.45
N LEU A 880 -37.38 -17.43 -34.92
CA LEU A 880 -36.21 -18.00 -35.61
C LEU A 880 -36.64 -18.67 -36.92
N PRO A 881 -35.81 -18.64 -37.99
CA PRO A 881 -36.19 -19.13 -39.32
C PRO A 881 -36.77 -20.55 -39.31
N VAL A 882 -37.92 -20.73 -39.97
CA VAL A 882 -38.65 -21.99 -40.05
C VAL A 882 -38.66 -22.49 -41.49
N ASP A 883 -37.86 -23.52 -41.80
CA ASP A 883 -37.74 -24.05 -43.17
C ASP A 883 -39.10 -24.40 -43.79
N GLY A 884 -39.35 -23.90 -45.01
CA GLY A 884 -40.57 -24.17 -45.77
C GLY A 884 -41.77 -23.29 -45.42
N PHE A 885 -41.60 -22.29 -44.54
CA PHE A 885 -42.65 -21.33 -44.17
C PHE A 885 -42.18 -19.89 -44.30
N THR A 886 -43.11 -18.97 -44.51
CA THR A 886 -42.91 -17.52 -44.41
C THR A 886 -43.58 -17.02 -43.14
N SER A 887 -42.81 -16.34 -42.28
CA SER A 887 -43.27 -15.84 -40.97
C SER A 887 -43.61 -14.36 -41.00
N THR A 888 -44.68 -13.99 -40.30
CA THR A 888 -45.08 -12.60 -40.06
C THR A 888 -45.47 -12.40 -38.61
N VAL A 889 -45.06 -11.29 -38.01
CA VAL A 889 -45.43 -10.90 -36.64
C VAL A 889 -46.38 -9.72 -36.70
N SER A 890 -47.48 -9.79 -35.96
CA SER A 890 -48.47 -8.72 -35.83
C SER A 890 -48.83 -8.51 -34.36
N GLY A 891 -49.37 -7.34 -34.02
CA GLY A 891 -49.67 -6.97 -32.64
C GLY A 891 -48.59 -6.07 -32.02
N ASN A 892 -48.63 -5.92 -30.69
CA ASN A 892 -47.71 -5.06 -29.95
C ASN A 892 -47.60 -5.55 -28.50
N ALA A 893 -46.59 -5.09 -27.76
CA ALA A 893 -46.32 -5.53 -26.39
C ALA A 893 -47.49 -5.32 -25.40
N LYS A 894 -48.41 -4.37 -25.66
CA LYS A 894 -49.57 -4.11 -24.79
C LYS A 894 -50.70 -5.10 -25.02
N ASP A 895 -50.99 -5.41 -26.29
CA ASP A 895 -52.13 -6.23 -26.70
C ASP A 895 -51.73 -7.68 -27.00
N GLY A 896 -50.43 -8.00 -26.90
CA GLY A 896 -49.82 -9.27 -27.28
C GLY A 896 -49.39 -9.33 -28.74
N PHE A 897 -48.52 -10.29 -29.06
CA PHE A 897 -48.04 -10.57 -30.40
C PHE A 897 -48.66 -11.87 -30.95
N THR A 898 -49.03 -11.85 -32.23
CA THR A 898 -49.41 -13.04 -32.99
C THR A 898 -48.43 -13.29 -34.10
N ILE A 899 -47.80 -14.47 -34.11
CA ILE A 899 -46.87 -14.91 -35.14
C ILE A 899 -47.61 -15.85 -36.09
N THR A 900 -47.62 -15.56 -37.39
CA THR A 900 -48.30 -16.39 -38.40
C THR A 900 -47.30 -16.98 -39.37
N ASN A 901 -47.22 -18.32 -39.44
CA ASN A 901 -46.46 -19.05 -40.47
C ASN A 901 -47.36 -19.48 -41.61
N VAL A 902 -47.02 -19.07 -42.84
CA VAL A 902 -47.69 -19.49 -44.07
C VAL A 902 -46.80 -20.50 -44.80
N LYS A 903 -47.32 -21.68 -45.15
CA LYS A 903 -46.56 -22.71 -45.88
C LYS A 903 -46.16 -22.17 -47.25
N ASN A 904 -44.88 -22.31 -47.61
CA ASN A 904 -44.40 -21.87 -48.93
C ASN A 904 -44.99 -22.77 -50.03
N PRO A 905 -45.35 -22.21 -51.21
CA PRO A 905 -45.87 -23.00 -52.32
C PRO A 905 -44.84 -24.04 -52.80
N PRO A 906 -45.27 -25.21 -53.30
CA PRO A 906 -44.37 -26.25 -53.76
C PRO A 906 -43.51 -25.78 -54.93
N THR A 907 -42.19 -25.95 -54.82
CA THR A 907 -41.23 -25.64 -55.89
C THR A 907 -41.37 -26.65 -57.05
N GLU A 908 -41.65 -26.17 -58.27
CA GLU A 908 -41.62 -27.02 -59.47
C GLU A 908 -40.19 -27.54 -59.72
N LYS A 909 -40.03 -28.88 -59.81
CA LYS A 909 -38.75 -29.51 -60.12
C LYS A 909 -38.31 -29.21 -61.57
N PRO A 910 -37.03 -28.91 -61.85
CA PRO A 910 -36.53 -28.77 -63.22
C PRO A 910 -36.68 -30.07 -64.01
N ARG A 911 -37.19 -30.01 -65.25
CA ARG A 911 -37.27 -31.15 -66.16
C ARG A 911 -35.85 -31.60 -66.58
N LYS A 912 -35.58 -32.90 -66.48
CA LYS A 912 -34.32 -33.55 -66.93
C LYS A 912 -34.07 -33.34 -68.44
N PRO A 913 -32.86 -32.94 -68.87
CA PRO A 913 -32.44 -33.04 -70.27
C PRO A 913 -32.16 -34.50 -70.69
N MET A 914 -32.44 -34.81 -71.96
CA MET A 914 -32.23 -36.11 -72.63
C MET A 914 -30.74 -36.51 -72.79
N PRO A 915 -30.43 -37.79 -73.09
CA PRO A 915 -29.07 -38.34 -73.01
C PRO A 915 -28.13 -37.86 -74.14
N ARG A 916 -26.85 -37.71 -73.79
CA ARG A 916 -25.73 -37.37 -74.67
C ARG A 916 -25.41 -38.47 -75.70
N THR A 917 -25.07 -38.05 -76.92
CA THR A 917 -24.34 -38.85 -77.92
C THR A 917 -23.11 -38.08 -78.40
N GLY A 918 -21.93 -38.70 -78.35
CA GLY A 918 -20.76 -38.35 -79.18
C GLY A 918 -19.63 -37.57 -78.48
N ALA A 919 -18.43 -38.16 -78.48
CA ALA A 919 -17.23 -37.77 -77.77
C ALA A 919 -16.29 -36.83 -78.58
N GLU A 920 -15.49 -36.00 -77.90
CA GLU A 920 -14.02 -36.10 -77.89
C GLU A 920 -13.38 -35.03 -76.95
N ILE A 921 -12.07 -35.19 -76.77
CA ILE A 921 -11.25 -34.89 -75.59
C ILE A 921 -10.37 -33.67 -75.90
N GLY A 922 -10.06 -32.83 -74.91
CA GLY A 922 -8.83 -32.02 -74.92
C GLY A 922 -8.99 -30.51 -74.65
N SER A 923 -8.36 -30.07 -73.57
CA SER A 923 -8.26 -28.71 -73.02
C SER A 923 -7.64 -27.65 -73.95
N ALA A 924 -8.06 -26.38 -73.84
CA ALA A 924 -7.36 -25.15 -74.30
C ALA A 924 -7.97 -23.88 -73.62
N ILE A 925 -7.21 -23.03 -72.90
CA ILE A 925 -6.54 -21.74 -73.34
C ILE A 925 -7.58 -20.59 -73.57
N VAL A 926 -7.71 -19.54 -72.73
CA VAL A 926 -6.90 -18.29 -72.49
C VAL A 926 -7.27 -17.06 -73.36
N LEU A 927 -7.51 -15.90 -72.69
CA LEU A 927 -7.40 -14.45 -73.09
C LEU A 927 -8.24 -13.91 -74.28
N ALA A 928 -8.66 -12.64 -74.42
CA ALA A 928 -8.43 -11.34 -73.76
C ALA A 928 -9.39 -10.22 -74.26
N LEU A 929 -9.45 -9.10 -73.51
CA LEU A 929 -9.66 -7.67 -73.89
C LEU A 929 -11.05 -7.19 -74.38
N ALA A 930 -11.52 -5.94 -74.23
CA ALA A 930 -11.33 -4.79 -73.31
C ALA A 930 -12.16 -3.58 -73.83
N LEU A 931 -12.29 -2.53 -72.98
CA LEU A 931 -12.57 -1.09 -73.24
C LEU A 931 -14.06 -0.67 -73.41
N LEU A 932 -14.56 0.50 -72.95
CA LEU A 932 -14.08 1.64 -72.13
C LEU A 932 -15.25 2.63 -71.87
N GLY A 933 -15.14 3.42 -70.79
CA GLY A 933 -15.66 4.81 -70.65
C GLY A 933 -16.80 5.01 -69.64
N GLY A 934 -16.78 5.91 -68.65
CA GLY A 934 -15.79 6.90 -68.19
C GLY A 934 -16.46 8.13 -67.54
N GLY A 935 -15.95 8.59 -66.37
CA GLY A 935 -16.15 9.94 -65.78
C GLY A 935 -17.29 10.05 -64.74
N VAL A 936 -17.19 10.76 -63.59
CA VAL A 936 -16.32 11.87 -63.14
C VAL A 936 -16.28 11.93 -61.59
N VAL A 937 -15.16 12.44 -61.06
CA VAL A 937 -14.79 12.75 -59.67
C VAL A 937 -15.30 14.13 -59.21
N LEU A 938 -15.73 14.29 -57.95
CA LEU A 938 -15.64 15.55 -57.17
C LEU A 938 -15.55 15.22 -55.65
N VAL A 939 -14.38 15.36 -55.02
CA VAL A 939 -13.92 16.46 -54.14
C VAL A 939 -14.59 16.53 -52.73
N ARG A 940 -13.84 16.03 -51.74
CA ARG A 940 -13.34 16.72 -50.52
C ARG A 940 -14.32 17.66 -49.74
N ARG A 941 -14.53 17.29 -48.46
CA ARG A 941 -14.06 17.99 -47.22
C ARG A 941 -15.16 18.36 -46.21
N ASN A 942 -14.83 18.07 -44.93
CA ASN A 942 -15.40 18.50 -43.63
C ASN A 942 -16.67 17.76 -43.16
N ARG A 943 -16.55 16.97 -42.07
CA ARG A 943 -16.63 17.37 -40.62
C ARG A 943 -18.07 17.78 -40.30
N GLU A 944 -18.80 17.17 -39.38
CA GLU A 944 -18.42 16.60 -38.07
C GLU A 944 -18.98 15.20 -37.85
#